data_AF-A0A521GBL3-F1
#
_entry.id   AF-A0A521GBL3-F1
#
_cell.length_a   1.000
_cell.length_b   1.000
_cell.length_c   1.000
_cell.angle_alpha   90.00
_cell.angle_beta   90.00
_cell.angle_gamma   90.00
#
_symmetry.space_group_name_H-M   'P 1'
#
loop_
_entity.id
_entity.type
_entity.pdbx_description
1 polymer ?
#
loop_
_entity_poly.entity_id
_entity_poly.type
_entity_poly.pdbx_seq_one_letter_code
_entity_poly.pdbx_strand_id
1 'polypeptide(L)'
;MKFLCLLALVLSSLFISQRSLAQTTTAKPWTYWWWMGSAVNERDITHQLEQMAGAGLGGVHVIPIYGVKGEESKFIPFLSNRWLAVFAHTVREANRLGMGVDLSTGTGWPFGGPNVTPEMVAQQWKLQNGSLVGTPTKQQVKRPAPGGAGPVLDPFSKQSVQTYLRRFDSTLTRLPQKPRAVYNDSYEVYGANWTTNFGDQFRKRRGYDLLTRRADFLDSTQTPAAQAVRRDYHETLSDLLRDEFTATWTGWAKQRGYLTRHQAHGSPGNLIDLYALADIPETESFGSSQFPIPGLRVDPDYEEDRFGTPHPLAMKFASSAAHLLGKPLVSSETTTWLANHFKVSLSQIKPQIDELFTAGINHVFYHGTTYSPPSGQAWPGWLFYASTNYGPSSHNWPHLPLLNEYVTRCQTRLQATTPDNDLLVYFPIHDLWSKRSPSAGGVHLLEVHHVDRWLLPMPFGKLCDSLRLAGYSFDYVSDSLLHRLMVGKSGEVTVGGASARKGKYRAILVPPAEFIPEQTRQRLAQLTRLGVRVIYNANLPKLAQLGIRREEMAERGLSFMRKKGATGTQYFVANLNNRFQRGWVTLGTSGVVGRYEPLTDQTTIPPQHAGAVWLDLPPGASCFLTVKKGETRHSSSQKNELGPIPAVTPLYEPWQFQFVEGVPALTQTASLSNLVSWTTLADSAAYFWGKGRYKTTFNLAEPVEPTQTYQLDLGDVREVAEVRLNGQTVGTAWSIPFRLELPTKFLKLTDNQLEITVWNLSANYMRLRDTQKPDWKHFYDINMVDITYRPFDASRWPAMPSGLLGPVRLLRVN
;
A
#
# COMPACT_ATOMS: atom_id res chain seq x y z
N MET A 1 27.59 70.42 -25.15
CA MET A 1 27.69 70.04 -26.58
C MET A 1 27.42 68.55 -26.66
N LYS A 2 26.18 68.17 -27.01
CA LYS A 2 25.71 67.82 -28.36
C LYS A 2 26.06 66.37 -28.69
N PHE A 3 25.07 65.46 -28.60
CA PHE A 3 24.30 64.86 -29.73
C PHE A 3 25.12 63.71 -30.35
N LEU A 4 24.67 62.50 -30.71
CA LEU A 4 23.41 61.80 -31.00
C LEU A 4 23.92 60.39 -31.48
N CYS A 5 23.30 59.23 -31.27
CA CYS A 5 22.13 58.75 -32.01
C CYS A 5 21.56 57.48 -31.37
N LEU A 6 20.24 57.47 -31.26
CA LEU A 6 19.36 56.31 -31.17
C LEU A 6 19.61 55.34 -32.35
N LEU A 7 19.54 54.04 -32.07
CA LEU A 7 18.92 53.10 -32.99
C LEU A 7 17.93 52.24 -32.19
N ALA A 8 16.65 52.37 -32.55
CA ALA A 8 15.55 51.60 -32.02
C ALA A 8 15.63 50.14 -32.50
N LEU A 9 15.48 49.19 -31.57
CA LEU A 9 15.15 47.81 -31.89
C LEU A 9 13.90 47.43 -31.08
N VAL A 10 12.77 47.53 -31.77
CA VAL A 10 11.51 46.93 -31.40
C VAL A 10 11.73 45.41 -31.42
N LEU A 11 11.93 44.81 -30.25
CA LEU A 11 11.86 43.36 -30.07
C LEU A 11 10.50 43.05 -29.42
N SER A 12 9.61 42.59 -30.29
CA SER A 12 8.36 41.91 -29.99
C SER A 12 8.56 40.87 -28.87
N SER A 13 8.00 41.17 -27.70
CA SER A 13 7.77 40.20 -26.64
C SER A 13 6.70 39.20 -27.09
N LEU A 14 7.14 38.17 -27.82
CA LEU A 14 6.39 36.93 -27.97
C LEU A 14 6.30 36.29 -26.58
N PHE A 15 5.19 36.51 -25.90
CA PHE A 15 4.75 35.64 -24.81
C PHE A 15 4.48 34.25 -25.41
N ILE A 16 5.54 33.44 -25.51
CA ILE A 16 5.36 32.00 -25.58
C ILE A 16 4.80 31.62 -24.21
N SER A 17 3.48 31.43 -24.17
CA SER A 17 2.83 30.64 -23.14
C SER A 17 3.50 29.26 -23.14
N GLN A 18 4.53 29.10 -22.29
CA GLN A 18 4.88 27.78 -21.81
C GLN A 18 3.66 27.32 -21.01
N ARG A 19 2.72 26.64 -21.67
CA ARG A 19 1.82 25.73 -20.99
C ARG A 19 2.72 24.79 -20.19
N SER A 20 2.88 25.05 -18.89
CA SER A 20 3.51 24.08 -18.01
C SER A 20 2.67 22.81 -18.16
N LEU A 21 3.25 21.75 -18.71
CA LEU A 21 2.65 20.42 -18.62
C LEU A 21 2.26 20.24 -17.15
N ALA A 22 0.99 19.91 -16.90
CA ALA A 22 0.50 19.70 -15.55
C ALA A 22 1.43 18.69 -14.87
N GLN A 23 2.11 19.11 -13.80
CA GLN A 23 3.05 18.25 -13.10
C GLN A 23 2.28 17.06 -12.55
N THR A 24 2.68 15.84 -12.94
CA THR A 24 2.08 14.60 -12.44
C THR A 24 2.09 14.60 -10.91
N THR A 25 0.91 14.50 -10.30
CA THR A 25 0.80 14.48 -8.83
C THR A 25 0.93 13.05 -8.29
N THR A 26 2.02 12.80 -7.58
CA THR A 26 2.26 11.54 -6.85
C THR A 26 1.52 11.52 -5.51
N ALA A 27 0.96 12.65 -5.09
CA ALA A 27 0.17 12.74 -3.87
C ALA A 27 -1.22 12.13 -4.04
N LYS A 28 -1.78 12.03 -5.24
CA LYS A 28 -3.00 11.24 -5.48
C LYS A 28 -2.68 9.73 -5.50
N PRO A 29 -3.61 8.85 -5.10
CA PRO A 29 -3.45 7.41 -5.31
C PRO A 29 -3.46 7.07 -6.80
N TRP A 30 -2.76 6.01 -7.17
CA TRP A 30 -2.72 5.46 -8.52
C TRP A 30 -3.40 4.09 -8.53
N THR A 31 -3.61 3.50 -9.71
CA THR A 31 -4.23 2.17 -9.82
C THR A 31 -3.46 1.28 -10.78
N TYR A 32 -3.41 -0.02 -10.49
CA TYR A 32 -3.02 -1.05 -11.43
C TYR A 32 -4.14 -1.14 -12.47
N TRP A 33 -3.80 -1.01 -13.75
CA TRP A 33 -4.77 -1.05 -14.84
C TRP A 33 -4.55 -2.28 -15.71
N TRP A 34 -5.38 -3.30 -15.46
CA TRP A 34 -5.28 -4.61 -16.11
C TRP A 34 -5.78 -4.55 -17.54
N TRP A 35 -4.87 -4.73 -18.50
CA TRP A 35 -5.16 -4.75 -19.92
C TRP A 35 -5.36 -6.19 -20.38
N MET A 36 -6.58 -6.68 -20.19
CA MET A 36 -6.96 -8.05 -20.52
C MET A 36 -6.87 -8.30 -22.03
N GLY A 37 -5.96 -9.19 -22.44
CA GLY A 37 -5.68 -9.48 -23.85
C GLY A 37 -5.11 -8.29 -24.61
N SER A 38 -4.78 -7.21 -23.89
CA SER A 38 -4.66 -5.85 -24.42
C SER A 38 -5.79 -5.49 -25.40
N ALA A 39 -7.02 -5.99 -25.18
CA ALA A 39 -8.20 -5.76 -26.02
C ALA A 39 -8.78 -4.35 -25.79
N VAL A 40 -7.94 -3.34 -26.04
CA VAL A 40 -8.20 -1.93 -25.76
C VAL A 40 -8.26 -1.10 -27.05
N ASN A 41 -8.92 0.06 -27.00
CA ASN A 41 -8.91 1.03 -28.09
C ASN A 41 -8.82 2.46 -27.55
N GLU A 42 -8.40 3.39 -28.41
CA GLU A 42 -8.12 4.78 -28.06
C GLU A 42 -9.33 5.50 -27.46
N ARG A 43 -10.53 5.28 -28.01
CA ARG A 43 -11.77 5.91 -27.53
C ARG A 43 -12.06 5.52 -26.08
N ASP A 44 -12.04 4.22 -25.81
CA ASP A 44 -12.35 3.70 -24.48
C ASP A 44 -11.22 4.01 -23.48
N ILE A 45 -9.96 4.03 -23.92
CA ILE A 45 -8.82 4.50 -23.12
C ILE A 45 -9.02 5.96 -22.69
N THR A 46 -9.36 6.85 -23.63
CA THR A 46 -9.63 8.26 -23.34
C THR A 46 -10.73 8.37 -22.29
N HIS A 47 -11.86 7.69 -22.52
CA HIS A 47 -13.01 7.73 -21.63
C HIS A 47 -12.67 7.22 -20.21
N GLN A 48 -12.00 6.08 -20.08
CA GLN A 48 -11.64 5.53 -18.77
C GLN A 48 -10.60 6.37 -18.05
N LEU A 49 -9.63 6.96 -18.75
CA LEU A 49 -8.68 7.90 -18.14
C LEU A 49 -9.39 9.17 -17.63
N GLU A 50 -10.36 9.70 -18.36
CA GLU A 50 -11.18 10.83 -17.91
C GLU A 50 -12.02 10.47 -16.68
N GLN A 51 -12.61 9.27 -16.65
CA GLN A 51 -13.32 8.75 -15.49
C GLN A 51 -12.41 8.61 -14.27
N MET A 52 -11.22 8.00 -14.44
CA MET A 52 -10.24 7.82 -13.37
C MET A 52 -9.69 9.16 -12.86
N ALA A 53 -9.38 10.10 -13.76
CA ALA A 53 -8.96 11.45 -13.40
C ALA A 53 -10.05 12.19 -12.61
N GLY A 54 -11.29 12.12 -13.09
CA GLY A 54 -12.47 12.70 -12.43
C GLY A 54 -12.76 12.06 -11.06
N ALA A 55 -12.44 10.78 -10.89
CA ALA A 55 -12.54 10.08 -9.61
C ALA A 55 -11.39 10.42 -8.64
N GLY A 56 -10.39 11.23 -9.06
CA GLY A 56 -9.29 11.65 -8.20
C GLY A 56 -8.05 10.76 -8.23
N LEU A 57 -7.91 9.87 -9.20
CA LEU A 57 -6.66 9.11 -9.40
C LEU A 57 -5.56 9.99 -10.04
N GLY A 58 -4.32 9.78 -9.61
CA GLY A 58 -3.14 10.51 -10.09
C GLY A 58 -2.40 9.85 -11.24
N GLY A 59 -2.73 8.60 -11.56
CA GLY A 59 -2.02 7.83 -12.56
C GLY A 59 -2.45 6.38 -12.62
N VAL A 60 -1.92 5.69 -13.63
CA VAL A 60 -2.19 4.29 -13.92
C VAL A 60 -0.89 3.53 -14.10
N HIS A 61 -0.88 2.27 -13.69
CA HIS A 61 0.16 1.30 -14.04
C HIS A 61 -0.43 0.34 -15.07
N VAL A 62 0.00 0.43 -16.33
CA VAL A 62 -0.49 -0.45 -17.39
C VAL A 62 0.15 -1.83 -17.23
N ILE A 63 -0.70 -2.86 -17.06
CA ILE A 63 -0.28 -4.26 -16.94
C ILE A 63 -0.96 -5.08 -18.04
N PRO A 64 -0.24 -5.37 -19.14
CA PRO A 64 -0.73 -6.28 -20.17
C PRO A 64 -0.83 -7.68 -19.59
N ILE A 65 -1.98 -8.33 -19.76
CA ILE A 65 -2.26 -9.64 -19.19
C ILE A 65 -3.12 -10.48 -20.15
N TYR A 66 -3.37 -11.75 -19.84
CA TYR A 66 -4.24 -12.64 -20.63
C TYR A 66 -5.64 -12.06 -20.87
N GLY A 67 -6.36 -12.62 -21.84
CA GLY A 67 -7.61 -12.06 -22.34
C GLY A 67 -8.90 -12.42 -21.61
N VAL A 68 -10.01 -11.96 -22.19
CA VAL A 68 -11.39 -12.28 -21.82
C VAL A 68 -11.98 -13.19 -22.90
N LYS A 69 -12.76 -14.21 -22.51
CA LYS A 69 -13.30 -15.21 -23.43
C LYS A 69 -14.35 -14.56 -24.34
N GLY A 70 -14.27 -14.82 -25.64
CA GLY A 70 -15.16 -14.22 -26.65
C GLY A 70 -14.64 -12.90 -27.23
N GLU A 71 -13.53 -12.38 -26.71
CA GLU A 71 -12.92 -11.13 -27.13
C GLU A 71 -11.60 -11.36 -27.91
N GLU A 72 -11.29 -12.62 -28.26
CA GLU A 72 -10.03 -13.03 -28.88
C GLU A 72 -9.74 -12.28 -30.19
N SER A 73 -10.78 -11.96 -30.98
CA SER A 73 -10.64 -11.20 -32.23
C SER A 73 -10.14 -9.76 -32.02
N LYS A 74 -10.21 -9.24 -30.79
CA LYS A 74 -9.77 -7.90 -30.41
C LYS A 74 -8.40 -7.89 -29.72
N PHE A 75 -7.79 -9.06 -29.48
CA PHE A 75 -6.54 -9.16 -28.76
C PHE A 75 -5.40 -8.47 -29.51
N ILE A 76 -4.58 -7.71 -28.77
CA ILE A 76 -3.45 -6.98 -29.34
C ILE A 76 -2.16 -7.59 -28.80
N PRO A 77 -1.31 -8.22 -29.63
CA PRO A 77 -0.06 -8.80 -29.18
C PRO A 77 0.87 -7.76 -28.53
N PHE A 78 1.41 -8.10 -27.35
CA PHE A 78 2.29 -7.24 -26.57
C PHE A 78 3.52 -6.79 -27.38
N LEU A 79 3.78 -5.48 -27.35
CA LEU A 79 4.84 -4.79 -28.10
C LEU A 79 4.71 -4.86 -29.65
N SER A 80 3.56 -5.27 -30.18
CA SER A 80 3.25 -5.08 -31.61
C SER A 80 3.10 -3.59 -31.96
N ASN A 81 3.15 -3.23 -33.25
CA ASN A 81 2.93 -1.86 -33.70
C ASN A 81 1.58 -1.30 -33.23
N ARG A 82 0.52 -2.13 -33.24
CA ARG A 82 -0.80 -1.74 -32.73
C ARG A 82 -0.78 -1.50 -31.23
N TRP A 83 -0.11 -2.37 -30.46
CA TRP A 83 0.05 -2.20 -29.01
C TRP A 83 0.78 -0.90 -28.67
N LEU A 84 1.89 -0.61 -29.37
CA LEU A 84 2.66 0.62 -29.19
C LEU A 84 1.83 1.87 -29.55
N ALA A 85 0.97 1.80 -30.56
CA ALA A 85 0.08 2.90 -30.92
C ALA A 85 -0.94 3.22 -29.82
N VAL A 86 -1.62 2.20 -29.27
CA VAL A 86 -2.59 2.41 -28.18
C VAL A 86 -1.90 2.83 -26.88
N PHE A 87 -0.73 2.27 -26.56
CA PHE A 87 0.04 2.69 -25.38
C PHE A 87 0.58 4.12 -25.52
N ALA A 88 1.05 4.52 -26.72
CA ALA A 88 1.42 5.90 -26.99
C ALA A 88 0.23 6.85 -26.81
N HIS A 89 -0.98 6.43 -27.21
CA HIS A 89 -2.19 7.20 -26.96
C HIS A 89 -2.50 7.30 -25.47
N THR A 90 -2.39 6.20 -24.70
CA THR A 90 -2.55 6.20 -23.24
C THR A 90 -1.62 7.21 -22.55
N VAL A 91 -0.32 7.22 -22.90
CA VAL A 91 0.65 8.15 -22.31
C VAL A 91 0.28 9.60 -22.65
N ARG A 92 -0.12 9.89 -23.91
CA ARG A 92 -0.55 11.23 -24.31
C ARG A 92 -1.78 11.71 -23.57
N GLU A 93 -2.81 10.86 -23.46
CA GLU A 93 -4.06 11.21 -22.77
C GLU A 93 -3.87 11.36 -21.27
N ALA A 94 -3.10 10.48 -20.64
CA ALA A 94 -2.75 10.62 -19.23
C ALA A 94 -2.00 11.95 -18.98
N ASN A 95 -1.03 12.29 -19.82
CA ASN A 95 -0.32 13.57 -19.73
C ASN A 95 -1.25 14.78 -19.95
N ARG A 96 -2.22 14.69 -20.88
CA ARG A 96 -3.27 15.72 -21.08
C ARG A 96 -4.08 15.94 -19.80
N LEU A 97 -4.32 14.89 -19.03
CA LEU A 97 -5.10 14.90 -17.79
C LEU A 97 -4.25 15.18 -16.53
N GLY A 98 -2.93 15.36 -16.67
CA GLY A 98 -2.01 15.51 -15.53
C GLY A 98 -1.82 14.22 -14.72
N MET A 99 -2.15 13.07 -15.32
CA MET A 99 -1.95 11.73 -14.75
C MET A 99 -0.59 11.16 -15.18
N GLY A 100 0.00 10.31 -14.34
CA GLY A 100 1.19 9.55 -14.69
C GLY A 100 0.90 8.16 -15.22
N VAL A 101 1.84 7.59 -15.98
CA VAL A 101 1.76 6.23 -16.50
C VAL A 101 3.02 5.47 -16.12
N ASP A 102 2.87 4.34 -15.44
CA ASP A 102 3.92 3.34 -15.24
C ASP A 102 3.62 2.09 -16.10
N LEU A 103 4.65 1.30 -16.43
CA LEU A 103 4.52 0.11 -17.28
C LEU A 103 5.29 -1.08 -16.70
N SER A 104 4.69 -2.27 -16.65
CA SER A 104 5.42 -3.51 -16.37
C SER A 104 6.49 -3.77 -17.42
N THR A 105 7.72 -4.09 -17.00
CA THR A 105 8.82 -4.45 -17.93
C THR A 105 8.65 -5.89 -18.43
N GLY A 106 7.51 -6.18 -19.03
CA GLY A 106 7.04 -7.51 -19.34
C GLY A 106 5.52 -7.53 -19.42
N THR A 107 4.95 -8.73 -19.27
CA THR A 107 3.50 -8.97 -19.26
C THR A 107 3.20 -10.09 -18.30
N GLY A 108 2.10 -9.99 -17.55
CA GLY A 108 1.95 -10.80 -16.35
C GLY A 108 3.22 -10.70 -15.49
N TRP A 109 3.68 -11.84 -14.99
CA TRP A 109 4.91 -11.95 -14.18
C TRP A 109 5.41 -13.40 -14.14
N PRO A 110 6.68 -13.68 -13.78
CA PRO A 110 7.83 -12.77 -13.74
C PRO A 110 8.31 -12.38 -15.14
N PHE A 111 9.45 -11.69 -15.22
CA PHE A 111 10.09 -11.37 -16.51
C PHE A 111 10.34 -12.63 -17.34
N GLY A 112 9.83 -12.62 -18.56
CA GLY A 112 9.99 -13.69 -19.51
C GLY A 112 9.22 -13.39 -20.79
N GLY A 113 9.14 -14.38 -21.67
CA GLY A 113 8.37 -14.29 -22.90
C GLY A 113 9.10 -14.90 -24.10
N PRO A 114 8.61 -14.67 -25.32
CA PRO A 114 9.05 -15.42 -26.50
C PRO A 114 10.49 -15.11 -26.94
N ASN A 115 11.08 -14.04 -26.43
CA ASN A 115 12.47 -13.65 -26.69
C ASN A 115 13.47 -14.23 -25.68
N VAL A 116 13.03 -15.08 -24.76
CA VAL A 116 13.91 -15.83 -23.84
C VAL A 116 14.31 -17.13 -24.52
N THR A 117 15.58 -17.22 -24.94
CA THR A 117 16.14 -18.42 -25.59
C THR A 117 16.44 -19.52 -24.56
N PRO A 118 16.69 -20.77 -24.97
CA PRO A 118 17.02 -21.87 -24.06
C PRO A 118 18.19 -21.57 -23.10
N GLU A 119 19.16 -20.75 -23.51
CA GLU A 119 20.31 -20.36 -22.68
C GLU A 119 19.98 -19.29 -21.65
N MET A 120 18.85 -18.58 -21.84
CA MET A 120 18.41 -17.47 -21.00
C MET A 120 17.39 -17.89 -19.94
N VAL A 121 16.91 -19.14 -19.96
CA VAL A 121 15.83 -19.60 -19.06
C VAL A 121 16.30 -19.75 -17.63
N ALA A 122 15.42 -19.46 -16.67
CA ALA A 122 15.67 -19.70 -15.26
C ALA A 122 16.12 -21.14 -14.98
N GLN A 123 17.14 -21.30 -14.15
CA GLN A 123 17.76 -22.60 -13.88
C GLN A 123 17.64 -23.04 -12.42
N GLN A 124 17.61 -24.35 -12.26
CA GLN A 124 17.76 -25.05 -11.00
C GLN A 124 18.94 -26.03 -11.10
N TRP A 125 19.64 -26.28 -10.00
CA TRP A 125 20.66 -27.34 -9.99
C TRP A 125 20.04 -28.71 -9.69
N LYS A 126 20.68 -29.76 -10.22
CA LYS A 126 20.41 -31.16 -9.91
C LYS A 126 21.72 -31.91 -9.70
N LEU A 127 21.68 -32.99 -8.92
CA LEU A 127 22.79 -33.92 -8.81
C LEU A 127 22.71 -34.93 -9.96
N GLN A 128 23.73 -34.97 -10.82
CA GLN A 128 23.86 -35.94 -11.92
C GLN A 128 25.26 -36.55 -11.89
N ASN A 129 25.34 -37.88 -11.76
CA ASN A 129 26.60 -38.62 -11.65
C ASN A 129 27.56 -38.01 -10.60
N GLY A 130 27.00 -37.58 -9.46
CA GLY A 130 27.75 -36.92 -8.39
C GLY A 130 28.10 -35.44 -8.63
N SER A 131 27.82 -34.86 -9.80
CA SER A 131 28.11 -33.45 -10.09
C SER A 131 26.86 -32.56 -10.00
N LEU A 132 27.04 -31.30 -9.57
CA LEU A 132 25.98 -30.30 -9.60
C LEU A 132 25.84 -29.76 -11.02
N VAL A 133 24.70 -29.97 -11.66
CA VAL A 133 24.44 -29.56 -13.04
C VAL A 133 23.22 -28.65 -13.07
N GLY A 134 23.33 -27.52 -13.78
CA GLY A 134 22.22 -26.61 -14.04
C GLY A 134 21.23 -27.21 -15.05
N THR A 135 19.94 -27.10 -14.76
CA THR A 135 18.85 -27.54 -15.63
C THR A 135 17.74 -26.49 -15.65
N PRO A 136 17.00 -26.31 -16.76
CA PRO A 136 15.89 -25.36 -16.79
C PRO A 136 14.82 -25.67 -15.73
N THR A 137 14.23 -24.62 -15.13
CA THR A 137 13.02 -24.76 -14.29
C THR A 137 11.79 -25.12 -15.12
N LYS A 138 11.81 -24.82 -16.43
CA LYS A 138 10.69 -24.93 -17.38
C LYS A 138 9.50 -24.04 -17.05
N GLN A 139 9.65 -23.12 -16.09
CA GLN A 139 8.62 -22.18 -15.72
C GLN A 139 8.26 -21.29 -16.92
N GLN A 140 6.97 -21.12 -17.16
CA GLN A 140 6.43 -20.15 -18.11
C GLN A 140 5.99 -18.88 -17.38
N VAL A 141 6.02 -17.75 -18.08
CA VAL A 141 5.42 -16.50 -17.58
C VAL A 141 3.98 -16.78 -17.15
N LYS A 142 3.61 -16.34 -15.95
CA LYS A 142 2.25 -16.42 -15.45
C LYS A 142 1.43 -15.34 -16.12
N ARG A 143 0.21 -15.71 -16.53
CA ARG A 143 -0.81 -14.77 -16.99
C ARG A 143 -0.37 -13.87 -18.17
N PRO A 144 0.43 -14.35 -19.15
CA PRO A 144 0.96 -13.48 -20.19
C PRO A 144 -0.16 -12.96 -21.09
N ALA A 145 -0.02 -11.72 -21.55
CA ALA A 145 -0.80 -11.19 -22.65
C ALA A 145 -0.49 -11.95 -23.95
N PRO A 146 -1.38 -11.87 -24.96
CA PRO A 146 -1.08 -12.30 -26.33
C PRO A 146 0.29 -11.80 -26.79
N GLY A 147 1.11 -12.66 -27.41
CA GLY A 147 2.49 -12.30 -27.82
C GLY A 147 3.52 -12.18 -26.69
N GLY A 148 3.10 -12.41 -25.44
CA GLY A 148 3.92 -12.34 -24.24
C GLY A 148 4.30 -13.69 -23.62
N ALA A 149 3.72 -14.79 -24.09
CA ALA A 149 3.98 -16.12 -23.56
C ALA A 149 5.39 -16.61 -23.89
N GLY A 150 6.00 -17.33 -22.95
CA GLY A 150 7.31 -17.95 -23.10
C GLY A 150 7.97 -18.26 -21.75
N PRO A 151 9.19 -18.80 -21.77
CA PRO A 151 9.87 -19.19 -20.54
C PRO A 151 10.27 -17.99 -19.69
N VAL A 152 10.35 -18.21 -18.39
CA VAL A 152 10.84 -17.21 -17.43
C VAL A 152 12.35 -17.06 -17.57
N LEU A 153 12.79 -15.81 -17.55
CA LEU A 153 14.18 -15.38 -17.65
C LEU A 153 14.98 -15.82 -16.41
N ASP A 154 16.25 -16.20 -16.59
CA ASP A 154 17.21 -16.39 -15.51
C ASP A 154 17.56 -15.05 -14.84
N PRO A 155 17.12 -14.83 -13.58
CA PRO A 155 17.41 -13.59 -12.88
C PRO A 155 18.85 -13.55 -12.32
N PHE A 156 19.62 -14.64 -12.42
CA PHE A 156 20.99 -14.68 -11.91
C PHE A 156 22.03 -14.43 -13.02
N SER A 157 21.60 -14.25 -14.28
CA SER A 157 22.46 -14.00 -15.43
C SER A 157 22.29 -12.59 -15.99
N LYS A 158 23.32 -11.75 -15.83
CA LYS A 158 23.34 -10.39 -16.38
C LYS A 158 23.19 -10.35 -17.89
N GLN A 159 23.83 -11.29 -18.59
CA GLN A 159 23.74 -11.36 -20.05
C GLN A 159 22.31 -11.66 -20.49
N SER A 160 21.62 -12.56 -19.78
CA SER A 160 20.21 -12.87 -20.02
C SER A 160 19.35 -11.63 -19.79
N VAL A 161 19.53 -10.93 -18.67
CA VAL A 161 18.80 -9.69 -18.35
C VAL A 161 19.04 -8.60 -19.39
N GLN A 162 20.28 -8.34 -19.76
CA GLN A 162 20.60 -7.35 -20.80
C GLN A 162 19.99 -7.71 -22.15
N THR A 163 20.03 -8.98 -22.53
CA THR A 163 19.47 -9.44 -23.81
C THR A 163 17.94 -9.33 -23.82
N TYR A 164 17.28 -9.69 -22.73
CA TYR A 164 15.84 -9.51 -22.55
C TYR A 164 15.43 -8.05 -22.74
N LEU A 165 16.17 -7.12 -22.12
CA LEU A 165 15.85 -5.70 -22.14
C LEU A 165 16.00 -5.04 -23.53
N ARG A 166 16.79 -5.62 -24.46
CA ARG A 166 16.94 -5.09 -25.83
C ARG A 166 15.62 -5.02 -26.61
N ARG A 167 14.64 -5.88 -26.30
CA ARG A 167 13.31 -5.84 -26.95
C ARG A 167 12.54 -4.56 -26.61
N PHE A 168 12.77 -3.98 -25.43
CA PHE A 168 12.17 -2.71 -25.04
C PHE A 168 12.92 -1.53 -25.69
N ASP A 169 14.21 -1.67 -25.96
CA ASP A 169 15.00 -0.66 -26.67
C ASP A 169 14.52 -0.44 -28.09
N SER A 170 14.12 -1.52 -28.78
CA SER A 170 13.63 -1.42 -30.15
C SER A 170 12.19 -0.90 -30.25
N THR A 171 11.48 -0.73 -29.12
CA THR A 171 10.05 -0.41 -29.08
C THR A 171 9.75 0.85 -28.26
N LEU A 172 9.91 0.81 -26.93
CA LEU A 172 9.51 1.89 -26.02
C LEU A 172 10.30 3.19 -26.23
N THR A 173 11.54 3.12 -26.74
CA THR A 173 12.36 4.30 -27.03
C THR A 173 11.78 5.17 -28.15
N ARG A 174 10.90 4.60 -28.99
CA ARG A 174 10.27 5.27 -30.14
C ARG A 174 8.98 6.00 -29.76
N LEU A 175 8.51 5.88 -28.53
CA LEU A 175 7.29 6.55 -28.09
C LEU A 175 7.49 8.07 -28.08
N PRO A 176 6.57 8.88 -28.64
CA PRO A 176 6.68 10.34 -28.63
C PRO A 176 6.75 10.93 -27.21
N GLN A 177 6.07 10.28 -26.27
CA GLN A 177 6.08 10.61 -24.85
C GLN A 177 6.33 9.33 -24.06
N LYS A 178 7.14 9.43 -23.00
CA LYS A 178 7.58 8.28 -22.21
C LYS A 178 6.67 8.06 -20.99
N PRO A 179 6.43 6.81 -20.56
CA PRO A 179 5.93 6.56 -19.22
C PRO A 179 6.93 7.07 -18.16
N ARG A 180 6.44 7.32 -16.95
CA ARG A 180 7.25 7.80 -15.81
C ARG A 180 8.20 6.71 -15.32
N ALA A 181 7.68 5.53 -15.05
CA ALA A 181 8.46 4.42 -14.52
C ALA A 181 8.23 3.11 -15.27
N VAL A 182 9.22 2.24 -15.17
CA VAL A 182 9.11 0.83 -15.51
C VAL A 182 9.08 0.01 -14.22
N TYR A 183 8.36 -1.11 -14.26
CA TYR A 183 8.04 -1.90 -13.07
C TYR A 183 8.57 -3.34 -13.15
N ASN A 184 9.02 -3.86 -12.00
CA ASN A 184 9.26 -5.28 -11.76
C ASN A 184 8.40 -5.75 -10.58
N ASP A 185 7.61 -6.79 -10.83
CA ASP A 185 6.69 -7.39 -9.87
C ASP A 185 7.40 -8.23 -8.81
N SER A 186 6.66 -8.66 -7.79
CA SER A 186 7.19 -9.54 -6.73
C SER A 186 7.83 -10.80 -7.32
N TYR A 187 8.84 -11.32 -6.63
CA TYR A 187 9.63 -12.43 -7.14
C TYR A 187 8.84 -13.74 -7.07
N GLU A 188 8.48 -14.24 -8.25
CA GLU A 188 7.80 -15.53 -8.41
C GLU A 188 8.54 -16.45 -9.40
N VAL A 189 9.88 -16.41 -9.41
CA VAL A 189 10.71 -17.29 -10.28
C VAL A 189 10.88 -18.66 -9.60
N TYR A 190 9.84 -19.48 -9.68
CA TYR A 190 9.72 -20.74 -8.95
C TYR A 190 10.81 -21.76 -9.30
N GLY A 191 11.41 -22.32 -8.25
CA GLY A 191 12.45 -23.34 -8.36
C GLY A 191 13.81 -22.83 -8.83
N ALA A 192 13.92 -21.57 -9.24
CA ALA A 192 15.20 -21.03 -9.69
C ALA A 192 16.17 -20.87 -8.52
N ASN A 193 17.31 -21.55 -8.63
CA ASN A 193 18.32 -21.59 -7.59
C ASN A 193 19.74 -21.77 -8.17
N TRP A 194 19.92 -21.55 -9.47
CA TRP A 194 21.19 -21.75 -10.16
C TRP A 194 21.29 -20.87 -11.41
N THR A 195 22.50 -20.77 -11.97
CA THR A 195 22.78 -20.21 -13.30
C THR A 195 23.98 -20.91 -13.93
N THR A 196 24.14 -20.85 -15.25
CA THR A 196 25.18 -21.57 -15.99
C THR A 196 26.58 -21.34 -15.43
N ASN A 197 26.91 -20.10 -15.04
CA ASN A 197 28.21 -19.72 -14.50
C ASN A 197 28.23 -19.63 -12.96
N PHE A 198 27.30 -20.30 -12.26
CA PHE A 198 27.18 -20.18 -10.80
C PHE A 198 28.47 -20.56 -10.08
N GLY A 199 29.17 -21.62 -10.50
CA GLY A 199 30.42 -22.04 -9.88
C GLY A 199 31.52 -20.96 -9.95
N ASP A 200 31.63 -20.26 -11.08
CA ASP A 200 32.59 -19.17 -11.24
C ASP A 200 32.19 -17.93 -10.44
N GLN A 201 30.90 -17.60 -10.41
CA GLN A 201 30.37 -16.51 -9.59
C GLN A 201 30.57 -16.79 -8.11
N PHE A 202 30.31 -18.02 -7.67
CA PHE A 202 30.55 -18.48 -6.31
C PHE A 202 32.03 -18.34 -5.94
N ARG A 203 32.92 -18.90 -6.76
CA ARG A 203 34.38 -18.83 -6.53
C ARG A 203 34.87 -17.39 -6.46
N LYS A 204 34.41 -16.53 -7.38
CA LYS A 204 34.75 -15.11 -7.41
C LYS A 204 34.29 -14.36 -6.16
N ARG A 205 33.12 -14.69 -5.61
CA ARG A 205 32.46 -13.95 -4.53
C ARG A 205 32.79 -14.50 -3.13
N ARG A 206 33.03 -15.81 -3.00
CA ARG A 206 33.25 -16.52 -1.73
C ARG A 206 34.69 -16.99 -1.54
N GLY A 207 35.50 -16.99 -2.60
CA GLY A 207 36.95 -17.27 -2.52
C GLY A 207 37.33 -18.76 -2.54
N TYR A 208 36.38 -19.67 -2.77
CA TYR A 208 36.64 -21.10 -2.91
C TYR A 208 35.66 -21.76 -3.88
N ASP A 209 35.98 -22.96 -4.36
CA ASP A 209 35.12 -23.72 -5.27
C ASP A 209 34.05 -24.51 -4.51
N LEU A 210 32.76 -24.26 -4.77
CA LEU A 210 31.65 -24.98 -4.14
C LEU A 210 31.77 -26.50 -4.29
N LEU A 211 32.29 -27.00 -5.42
CA LEU A 211 32.42 -28.44 -5.67
C LEU A 211 33.45 -29.10 -4.74
N THR A 212 34.47 -28.36 -4.28
CA THR A 212 35.42 -28.88 -3.28
C THR A 212 34.76 -29.09 -1.91
N ARG A 213 33.62 -28.43 -1.66
CA ARG A 213 32.81 -28.55 -0.44
C ARG A 213 31.44 -29.19 -0.73
N ARG A 214 31.34 -30.00 -1.79
CA ARG A 214 30.08 -30.63 -2.21
C ARG A 214 29.43 -31.47 -1.10
N ALA A 215 30.23 -32.22 -0.34
CA ALA A 215 29.71 -33.03 0.76
C ALA A 215 28.99 -32.17 1.80
N ASP A 216 29.62 -31.08 2.23
CA ASP A 216 29.03 -30.10 3.17
C ASP A 216 27.81 -29.39 2.56
N PHE A 217 27.84 -29.05 1.27
CA PHE A 217 26.70 -28.40 0.59
C PHE A 217 25.46 -29.31 0.56
N LEU A 218 25.65 -30.60 0.33
CA LEU A 218 24.59 -31.62 0.27
C LEU A 218 24.21 -32.15 1.66
N ASP A 219 25.01 -31.86 2.69
CA ASP A 219 24.77 -32.31 4.05
C ASP A 219 23.52 -31.65 4.65
N SER A 220 22.60 -32.50 5.09
CA SER A 220 21.33 -32.12 5.71
C SER A 220 21.35 -32.14 7.24
N THR A 221 22.46 -32.57 7.85
CA THR A 221 22.61 -32.81 9.29
C THR A 221 22.99 -31.55 10.10
N GLN A 222 23.05 -30.38 9.45
CA GLN A 222 23.30 -29.07 10.10
C GLN A 222 24.66 -28.97 10.80
N THR A 223 25.69 -29.66 10.28
CA THR A 223 27.07 -29.47 10.77
C THR A 223 27.53 -28.02 10.57
N PRO A 224 28.47 -27.49 11.39
CA PRO A 224 29.01 -26.14 11.19
C PRO A 224 29.56 -25.90 9.79
N ALA A 225 30.17 -26.91 9.17
CA ALA A 225 30.67 -26.86 7.81
C ALA A 225 29.53 -26.75 6.78
N ALA A 226 28.48 -27.57 6.91
CA ALA A 226 27.29 -27.51 6.06
C ALA A 226 26.57 -26.16 6.16
N GLN A 227 26.43 -25.62 7.37
CA GLN A 227 25.83 -24.31 7.60
C GLN A 227 26.64 -23.18 6.96
N ALA A 228 27.97 -23.23 7.04
CA ALA A 228 28.85 -22.25 6.39
C ALA A 228 28.67 -22.25 4.87
N VAL A 229 28.77 -23.42 4.23
CA VAL A 229 28.62 -23.52 2.78
C VAL A 229 27.22 -23.14 2.32
N ARG A 230 26.18 -23.44 3.12
CA ARG A 230 24.79 -23.02 2.85
C ARG A 230 24.62 -21.51 2.88
N ARG A 231 25.20 -20.82 3.89
CA ARG A 231 25.20 -19.35 3.95
C ARG A 231 25.84 -18.74 2.71
N ASP A 232 27.03 -19.23 2.35
CA ASP A 232 27.79 -18.71 1.20
C ASP A 232 27.03 -18.91 -0.11
N TYR A 233 26.30 -20.03 -0.25
CA TYR A 233 25.42 -20.31 -1.39
C TYR A 233 24.25 -19.32 -1.48
N HIS A 234 23.51 -19.12 -0.39
CA HIS A 234 22.39 -18.16 -0.39
C HIS A 234 22.84 -16.72 -0.55
N GLU A 235 23.96 -16.34 0.07
CA GLU A 235 24.56 -15.03 -0.12
C GLU A 235 24.97 -14.82 -1.59
N THR A 236 25.47 -15.86 -2.26
CA THR A 236 25.78 -15.80 -3.70
C THR A 236 24.52 -15.57 -4.53
N LEU A 237 23.41 -16.26 -4.24
CA LEU A 237 22.14 -16.01 -4.93
C LEU A 237 21.62 -14.59 -4.70
N SER A 238 21.69 -14.10 -3.46
CA SER A 238 21.32 -12.73 -3.09
C SER A 238 22.16 -11.70 -3.85
N ASP A 239 23.47 -11.90 -3.90
CA ASP A 239 24.40 -11.05 -4.62
C ASP A 239 24.11 -11.02 -6.13
N LEU A 240 23.77 -12.17 -6.73
CA LEU A 240 23.41 -12.26 -8.14
C LEU A 240 22.11 -11.52 -8.46
N LEU A 241 21.07 -11.63 -7.62
CA LEU A 241 19.83 -10.85 -7.78
C LEU A 241 20.06 -9.34 -7.66
N ARG A 242 20.95 -8.94 -6.76
CA ARG A 242 21.32 -7.53 -6.57
C ARG A 242 22.08 -7.02 -7.80
N ASP A 243 23.16 -7.68 -8.17
CA ASP A 243 24.15 -7.16 -9.13
C ASP A 243 23.77 -7.46 -10.58
N GLU A 244 23.31 -8.68 -10.87
CA GLU A 244 23.09 -9.16 -12.22
C GLU A 244 21.67 -8.85 -12.72
N PHE A 245 20.66 -8.84 -11.84
CA PHE A 245 19.28 -8.46 -12.18
C PHE A 245 18.93 -7.02 -11.83
N THR A 246 18.81 -6.69 -10.53
CA THR A 246 18.20 -5.44 -10.09
C THR A 246 19.02 -4.22 -10.51
N ALA A 247 20.34 -4.27 -10.34
CA ALA A 247 21.24 -3.20 -10.76
C ALA A 247 21.32 -3.08 -12.29
N THR A 248 21.31 -4.20 -13.01
CA THR A 248 21.31 -4.20 -14.49
C THR A 248 20.03 -3.58 -15.05
N TRP A 249 18.87 -4.00 -14.57
CA TRP A 249 17.58 -3.46 -15.01
C TRP A 249 17.41 -1.99 -14.61
N THR A 250 17.77 -1.61 -13.39
CA THR A 250 17.70 -0.21 -12.97
C THR A 250 18.69 0.67 -13.74
N GLY A 251 19.90 0.19 -14.01
CA GLY A 251 20.88 0.88 -14.85
C GLY A 251 20.35 1.10 -16.27
N TRP A 252 19.73 0.07 -16.85
CA TRP A 252 19.06 0.15 -18.16
C TRP A 252 17.95 1.21 -18.16
N ALA A 253 17.04 1.17 -17.18
CA ALA A 253 15.92 2.09 -17.06
C ALA A 253 16.39 3.55 -16.94
N LYS A 254 17.35 3.81 -16.06
CA LYS A 254 17.91 5.14 -15.82
C LYS A 254 18.57 5.73 -17.06
N GLN A 255 19.33 4.93 -17.81
CA GLN A 255 19.94 5.37 -19.08
C GLN A 255 18.91 5.83 -20.11
N ARG A 256 17.65 5.39 -19.98
CA ARG A 256 16.54 5.73 -20.89
C ARG A 256 15.60 6.80 -20.33
N GLY A 257 15.88 7.29 -19.12
CA GLY A 257 15.09 8.32 -18.44
C GLY A 257 13.81 7.79 -17.79
N TYR A 258 13.73 6.49 -17.51
CA TYR A 258 12.67 5.92 -16.69
C TYR A 258 13.10 5.85 -15.23
N LEU A 259 12.14 6.02 -14.31
CA LEU A 259 12.30 5.55 -12.93
C LEU A 259 12.08 4.03 -12.87
N THR A 260 12.61 3.37 -11.84
CA THR A 260 12.22 1.99 -11.51
C THR A 260 11.31 1.91 -10.29
N ARG A 261 10.23 1.14 -10.39
CA ARG A 261 9.36 0.73 -9.27
C ARG A 261 9.49 -0.77 -9.07
N HIS A 262 9.86 -1.23 -7.88
CA HIS A 262 10.30 -2.62 -7.68
C HIS A 262 9.72 -3.24 -6.42
N GLN A 263 9.02 -4.36 -6.60
CA GLN A 263 8.67 -5.30 -5.53
C GLN A 263 9.75 -6.37 -5.39
N ALA A 264 10.65 -6.22 -4.42
CA ALA A 264 11.76 -7.14 -4.23
C ALA A 264 11.40 -8.39 -3.39
N HIS A 265 10.26 -8.34 -2.69
CA HIS A 265 9.82 -9.42 -1.82
C HIS A 265 9.43 -10.69 -2.58
N GLY A 266 9.33 -11.80 -1.86
CA GLY A 266 9.26 -13.15 -2.44
C GLY A 266 10.63 -13.68 -2.91
N SER A 267 11.65 -12.82 -3.03
CA SER A 267 12.96 -13.23 -3.53
C SER A 267 13.83 -13.87 -2.43
N PRO A 268 14.83 -14.69 -2.82
CA PRO A 268 15.83 -15.20 -1.88
C PRO A 268 16.95 -14.22 -1.55
N GLY A 269 16.83 -12.96 -1.99
CA GLY A 269 17.83 -11.92 -1.77
C GLY A 269 17.56 -11.07 -0.52
N ASN A 270 18.57 -10.33 -0.09
CA ASN A 270 18.40 -9.32 0.96
C ASN A 270 17.47 -8.20 0.48
N LEU A 271 16.22 -8.18 0.95
CA LEU A 271 15.20 -7.23 0.49
C LEU A 271 15.62 -5.77 0.63
N ILE A 272 16.35 -5.41 1.69
CA ILE A 272 16.81 -4.03 1.90
C ILE A 272 17.73 -3.58 0.76
N ASP A 273 18.64 -4.46 0.34
CA ASP A 273 19.61 -4.17 -0.73
C ASP A 273 18.94 -4.11 -2.11
N LEU A 274 17.99 -5.01 -2.38
CA LEU A 274 17.24 -5.01 -3.64
C LEU A 274 16.33 -3.78 -3.76
N TYR A 275 15.61 -3.42 -2.69
CA TYR A 275 14.83 -2.19 -2.63
C TYR A 275 15.71 -0.94 -2.74
N ALA A 276 16.90 -0.95 -2.13
CA ALA A 276 17.83 0.17 -2.17
C ALA A 276 18.27 0.55 -3.59
N LEU A 277 18.29 -0.40 -4.53
CA LEU A 277 18.66 -0.15 -5.92
C LEU A 277 17.56 0.54 -6.73
N ALA A 278 16.28 0.31 -6.44
CA ALA A 278 15.16 0.86 -7.22
C ALA A 278 14.89 2.34 -6.92
N ASP A 279 14.46 3.17 -7.88
CA ASP A 279 14.12 4.58 -7.62
C ASP A 279 12.94 4.73 -6.65
N ILE A 280 11.96 3.83 -6.77
CA ILE A 280 10.76 3.74 -5.93
C ILE A 280 10.64 2.30 -5.42
N PRO A 281 11.07 2.01 -4.18
CA PRO A 281 10.80 0.72 -3.55
C PRO A 281 9.30 0.53 -3.38
N GLU A 282 8.82 -0.67 -3.70
CA GLU A 282 7.41 -1.00 -3.56
C GLU A 282 7.20 -2.23 -2.67
N THR A 283 6.37 -2.10 -1.66
CA THR A 283 5.86 -3.24 -0.90
C THR A 283 4.50 -3.68 -1.45
N GLU A 284 3.89 -4.64 -0.79
CA GLU A 284 2.51 -5.02 -1.04
C GLU A 284 1.74 -5.14 0.28
N SER A 285 0.44 -4.86 0.22
CA SER A 285 -0.55 -5.20 1.24
C SER A 285 -1.43 -6.34 0.73
N PHE A 286 -0.90 -7.56 0.76
CA PHE A 286 -1.59 -8.77 0.33
C PHE A 286 -2.35 -9.40 1.50
N GLY A 287 -3.63 -9.68 1.25
CA GLY A 287 -4.55 -10.23 2.25
C GLY A 287 -5.28 -9.18 3.08
N SER A 288 -6.41 -9.58 3.66
CA SER A 288 -7.28 -8.69 4.42
C SER A 288 -7.06 -8.86 5.92
N SER A 289 -6.51 -7.83 6.58
CA SER A 289 -6.31 -7.83 8.02
C SER A 289 -7.63 -7.79 8.81
N GLN A 290 -7.69 -8.58 9.88
CA GLN A 290 -8.77 -8.56 10.86
C GLN A 290 -8.45 -7.58 12.00
N PHE A 291 -8.50 -6.28 11.72
CA PHE A 291 -8.26 -5.29 12.77
C PHE A 291 -9.35 -5.39 13.84
N PRO A 292 -9.00 -5.33 15.15
CA PRO A 292 -9.98 -5.31 16.22
C PRO A 292 -10.62 -3.92 16.34
N ILE A 293 -11.33 -3.50 15.30
CA ILE A 293 -12.08 -2.24 15.21
C ILE A 293 -13.57 -2.62 15.27
N PRO A 294 -14.33 -2.13 16.27
CA PRO A 294 -15.76 -2.39 16.33
C PRO A 294 -16.46 -1.91 15.07
N GLY A 295 -17.27 -2.78 14.46
CA GLY A 295 -17.96 -2.45 13.23
C GLY A 295 -17.17 -2.70 11.94
N LEU A 296 -15.90 -3.11 12.00
CA LEU A 296 -15.16 -3.49 10.80
C LEU A 296 -15.79 -4.72 10.13
N ARG A 297 -15.84 -4.70 8.80
CA ARG A 297 -16.35 -5.79 7.97
C ARG A 297 -15.19 -6.40 7.23
N VAL A 298 -14.94 -7.67 7.51
CA VAL A 298 -14.03 -8.51 6.72
C VAL A 298 -14.89 -9.61 6.12
N ASP A 299 -14.53 -10.05 4.92
CA ASP A 299 -15.20 -11.19 4.29
C ASP A 299 -15.06 -12.42 5.20
N PRO A 300 -16.15 -12.99 5.75
CA PRO A 300 -16.06 -14.11 6.67
C PRO A 300 -15.52 -15.38 6.01
N ASP A 301 -15.54 -15.44 4.68
CA ASP A 301 -15.01 -16.58 3.93
C ASP A 301 -13.48 -16.47 3.74
N TYR A 302 -12.85 -15.34 4.03
CA TYR A 302 -11.42 -15.16 3.79
C TYR A 302 -10.55 -16.13 4.63
N GLU A 303 -9.78 -16.98 3.95
CA GLU A 303 -8.92 -18.00 4.58
C GLU A 303 -7.52 -17.43 4.87
N GLU A 304 -7.35 -16.82 6.05
CA GLU A 304 -6.08 -16.24 6.50
C GLU A 304 -4.92 -17.25 6.52
N ASP A 305 -5.12 -18.50 6.96
CA ASP A 305 -4.04 -19.51 6.97
C ASP A 305 -3.49 -19.81 5.56
N ARG A 306 -4.37 -19.75 4.54
CA ARG A 306 -3.99 -20.01 3.15
C ARG A 306 -3.30 -18.80 2.54
N PHE A 307 -3.89 -17.61 2.73
CA PHE A 307 -3.51 -16.40 2.00
C PHE A 307 -2.61 -15.44 2.77
N GLY A 308 -2.49 -15.62 4.08
CA GLY A 308 -1.72 -14.77 4.97
C GLY A 308 -2.37 -13.42 5.21
N THR A 309 -1.72 -12.57 5.99
CA THR A 309 -2.15 -11.19 6.24
C THR A 309 -0.97 -10.24 6.13
N PRO A 310 -1.22 -8.98 5.71
CA PRO A 310 -0.16 -8.00 5.63
C PRO A 310 0.33 -7.64 7.03
N HIS A 311 1.62 -7.31 7.15
CA HIS A 311 2.20 -6.92 8.43
C HIS A 311 3.14 -5.72 8.28
N PRO A 312 3.07 -4.71 9.16
CA PRO A 312 3.87 -3.49 9.03
C PRO A 312 5.38 -3.77 9.05
N LEU A 313 5.83 -4.80 9.77
CA LEU A 313 7.26 -5.16 9.79
C LEU A 313 7.78 -5.66 8.45
N ALA A 314 6.95 -6.28 7.59
CA ALA A 314 7.35 -6.62 6.22
C ALA A 314 7.39 -5.38 5.33
N MET A 315 6.36 -4.52 5.40
CA MET A 315 6.30 -3.27 4.66
C MET A 315 7.51 -2.37 4.94
N LYS A 316 8.04 -2.42 6.17
CA LYS A 316 9.21 -1.67 6.58
C LYS A 316 10.50 -2.04 5.85
N PHE A 317 10.59 -3.17 5.14
CA PHE A 317 11.76 -3.44 4.30
C PHE A 317 11.88 -2.41 3.16
N ALA A 318 10.77 -2.09 2.48
CA ALA A 318 10.75 -1.09 1.41
C ALA A 318 10.98 0.33 1.98
N SER A 319 10.28 0.68 3.07
CA SER A 319 10.42 2.02 3.66
C SER A 319 11.79 2.26 4.27
N SER A 320 12.41 1.25 4.90
CA SER A 320 13.78 1.37 5.44
C SER A 320 14.79 1.67 4.35
N ALA A 321 14.74 0.95 3.22
CA ALA A 321 15.64 1.19 2.09
C ALA A 321 15.48 2.62 1.52
N ALA A 322 14.23 3.09 1.42
CA ALA A 322 13.95 4.45 0.98
C ALA A 322 14.42 5.51 1.98
N HIS A 323 14.16 5.31 3.27
CA HIS A 323 14.54 6.23 4.34
C HIS A 323 16.06 6.40 4.42
N LEU A 324 16.80 5.29 4.37
CA LEU A 324 18.26 5.27 4.42
C LEU A 324 18.89 6.03 3.26
N LEU A 325 18.34 5.88 2.06
CA LEU A 325 18.87 6.52 0.84
C LEU A 325 18.21 7.86 0.52
N GLY A 326 17.24 8.30 1.32
CA GLY A 326 16.53 9.56 1.12
C GLY A 326 15.72 9.58 -0.17
N LYS A 327 15.10 8.45 -0.53
CA LYS A 327 14.19 8.35 -1.67
C LYS A 327 12.86 9.06 -1.31
N PRO A 328 12.27 9.82 -2.25
CA PRO A 328 11.09 10.64 -1.96
C PRO A 328 9.80 9.81 -1.82
N LEU A 329 9.74 8.68 -2.52
CA LEU A 329 8.55 7.85 -2.66
C LEU A 329 8.86 6.42 -2.21
N VAL A 330 7.89 5.83 -1.51
CA VAL A 330 7.81 4.41 -1.22
C VAL A 330 6.39 4.02 -1.54
N SER A 331 6.22 3.10 -2.48
CA SER A 331 4.91 2.72 -2.94
C SER A 331 4.44 1.40 -2.36
N SER A 332 3.15 1.13 -2.53
CA SER A 332 2.58 -0.17 -2.22
C SER A 332 1.53 -0.53 -3.26
N GLU A 333 1.64 -1.76 -3.77
CA GLU A 333 0.47 -2.46 -4.27
C GLU A 333 -0.49 -2.69 -3.08
N THR A 334 -1.72 -2.22 -3.20
CA THR A 334 -2.59 -1.99 -2.05
C THR A 334 -3.91 -2.70 -2.21
N THR A 335 -4.32 -3.43 -1.16
CA THR A 335 -5.56 -4.24 -1.06
C THR A 335 -5.66 -5.38 -2.08
N THR A 336 -4.54 -6.09 -2.28
CA THR A 336 -4.48 -7.31 -3.08
C THR A 336 -5.08 -8.46 -2.29
N TRP A 337 -6.38 -8.66 -2.43
CA TRP A 337 -7.14 -9.61 -1.63
C TRP A 337 -7.66 -10.76 -2.48
N LEU A 338 -7.49 -11.99 -2.00
CA LEU A 338 -8.12 -13.18 -2.55
C LEU A 338 -9.41 -13.50 -1.77
N ALA A 339 -10.29 -12.49 -1.69
CA ALA A 339 -11.61 -12.56 -1.06
C ALA A 339 -12.73 -12.52 -2.12
N ASN A 340 -13.96 -12.14 -1.75
CA ASN A 340 -15.07 -12.01 -2.71
C ASN A 340 -15.28 -10.57 -3.22
N HIS A 341 -15.27 -10.38 -4.55
CA HIS A 341 -15.34 -9.07 -5.21
C HIS A 341 -16.41 -8.12 -4.67
N PHE A 342 -17.61 -8.65 -4.48
CA PHE A 342 -18.80 -7.85 -4.25
C PHE A 342 -19.06 -7.55 -2.77
N LYS A 343 -18.16 -8.00 -1.88
CA LYS A 343 -18.26 -7.84 -0.42
C LYS A 343 -17.27 -6.81 0.15
N VAL A 344 -16.38 -6.23 -0.67
CA VAL A 344 -15.32 -5.33 -0.21
C VAL A 344 -15.83 -3.90 -0.01
N SER A 345 -15.76 -3.35 1.20
CA SER A 345 -16.21 -1.98 1.49
C SER A 345 -15.06 -0.96 1.61
N LEU A 346 -15.36 0.33 1.38
CA LEU A 346 -14.40 1.42 1.68
C LEU A 346 -14.01 1.46 3.17
N SER A 347 -14.93 1.08 4.06
CA SER A 347 -14.70 1.00 5.50
C SER A 347 -13.69 -0.09 5.89
N GLN A 348 -13.53 -1.12 5.05
CA GLN A 348 -12.49 -2.14 5.17
C GLN A 348 -11.15 -1.70 4.55
N ILE A 349 -11.20 -0.98 3.43
CA ILE A 349 -10.00 -0.51 2.70
C ILE A 349 -9.21 0.53 3.50
N LYS A 350 -9.88 1.52 4.11
CA LYS A 350 -9.20 2.64 4.78
C LYS A 350 -8.24 2.19 5.91
N PRO A 351 -8.62 1.32 6.87
CA PRO A 351 -7.70 0.84 7.90
C PRO A 351 -6.44 0.16 7.35
N GLN A 352 -6.57 -0.58 6.23
CA GLN A 352 -5.43 -1.23 5.58
C GLN A 352 -4.45 -0.20 4.98
N ILE A 353 -4.96 0.90 4.42
CA ILE A 353 -4.14 2.02 3.95
C ILE A 353 -3.47 2.75 5.13
N ASP A 354 -4.17 2.89 6.25
CA ASP A 354 -3.60 3.52 7.44
C ASP A 354 -2.43 2.69 8.01
N GLU A 355 -2.52 1.36 7.99
CA GLU A 355 -1.39 0.48 8.34
C GLU A 355 -0.18 0.74 7.43
N LEU A 356 -0.39 0.82 6.12
CA LEU A 356 0.66 1.15 5.15
C LEU A 356 1.35 2.48 5.46
N PHE A 357 0.56 3.52 5.76
CA PHE A 357 1.12 4.82 6.14
C PHE A 357 1.93 4.72 7.43
N THR A 358 1.48 3.98 8.45
CA THR A 358 2.28 3.79 9.68
C THR A 358 3.57 3.01 9.45
N ALA A 359 3.65 2.19 8.40
CA ALA A 359 4.87 1.51 7.99
C ALA A 359 5.85 2.39 7.17
N GLY A 360 5.45 3.61 6.79
CA GLY A 360 6.26 4.56 6.04
C GLY A 360 5.99 4.63 4.54
N ILE A 361 4.95 3.94 4.05
CA ILE A 361 4.50 4.05 2.66
C ILE A 361 3.86 5.42 2.44
N ASN A 362 4.06 6.00 1.26
CA ASN A 362 3.49 7.31 0.93
C ASN A 362 3.02 7.43 -0.53
N HIS A 363 2.96 6.34 -1.29
CA HIS A 363 2.46 6.32 -2.67
C HIS A 363 1.67 5.03 -2.97
N VAL A 364 0.37 5.06 -2.73
CA VAL A 364 -0.59 3.96 -2.89
C VAL A 364 -0.87 3.70 -4.36
N PHE A 365 -0.78 2.43 -4.74
CA PHE A 365 -1.31 1.88 -5.97
C PHE A 365 -2.40 0.87 -5.63
N TYR A 366 -3.64 1.17 -5.97
CA TYR A 366 -4.73 0.22 -5.83
C TYR A 366 -4.54 -0.99 -6.73
N HIS A 367 -4.76 -2.18 -6.19
CA HIS A 367 -4.81 -3.43 -6.94
C HIS A 367 -6.26 -3.93 -7.02
N GLY A 368 -7.05 -3.53 -8.02
CA GLY A 368 -6.76 -2.55 -9.06
C GLY A 368 -8.02 -2.20 -9.86
N THR A 369 -7.82 -1.60 -11.03
CA THR A 369 -8.88 -1.28 -11.98
C THR A 369 -8.72 -2.19 -13.20
N THR A 370 -9.74 -3.00 -13.50
CA THR A 370 -9.72 -3.82 -14.72
C THR A 370 -10.23 -2.99 -15.89
N TYR A 371 -9.52 -2.97 -17.01
CA TYR A 371 -10.08 -2.40 -18.22
C TYR A 371 -11.35 -3.17 -18.59
N SER A 372 -12.47 -2.46 -18.75
CA SER A 372 -13.73 -3.04 -19.23
C SER A 372 -14.31 -2.14 -20.30
N PRO A 373 -14.61 -2.63 -21.52
CA PRO A 373 -15.27 -1.84 -22.56
C PRO A 373 -16.58 -1.23 -22.03
N PRO A 374 -16.81 0.09 -22.19
CA PRO A 374 -18.03 0.73 -21.68
C PRO A 374 -19.29 0.28 -22.40
N SER A 375 -19.19 -0.06 -23.69
CA SER A 375 -20.32 -0.47 -24.53
C SER A 375 -20.38 -1.99 -24.71
N GLY A 376 -21.57 -2.56 -24.61
CA GLY A 376 -21.85 -3.96 -24.95
C GLY A 376 -21.47 -4.99 -23.89
N GLN A 377 -21.11 -4.55 -22.68
CA GLN A 377 -20.82 -5.44 -21.55
C GLN A 377 -21.92 -5.32 -20.49
N ALA A 378 -22.53 -6.43 -20.11
CA ALA A 378 -23.43 -6.46 -18.97
C ALA A 378 -22.63 -6.27 -17.67
N TRP A 379 -23.26 -5.70 -16.64
CA TRP A 379 -22.66 -5.69 -15.29
C TRP A 379 -22.32 -7.13 -14.86
N PRO A 380 -21.13 -7.39 -14.28
CA PRO A 380 -20.16 -6.43 -13.71
C PRO A 380 -19.07 -5.89 -14.66
N GLY A 381 -19.16 -6.16 -15.97
CA GLY A 381 -18.07 -5.90 -16.90
C GLY A 381 -16.90 -6.85 -16.64
N TRP A 382 -15.71 -6.50 -17.14
CA TRP A 382 -14.52 -7.34 -16.95
C TRP A 382 -13.95 -7.18 -15.54
N LEU A 383 -13.52 -8.29 -14.96
CA LEU A 383 -12.91 -8.36 -13.63
C LEU A 383 -11.56 -9.09 -13.70
N PHE A 384 -10.65 -8.67 -12.82
CA PHE A 384 -9.46 -9.41 -12.46
C PHE A 384 -9.79 -10.37 -11.31
N TYR A 385 -8.97 -11.38 -11.02
CA TYR A 385 -9.34 -12.38 -10.01
C TYR A 385 -9.28 -11.89 -8.57
N ALA A 386 -8.45 -10.88 -8.29
CA ALA A 386 -8.33 -10.33 -6.94
C ALA A 386 -9.52 -9.43 -6.63
N SER A 387 -10.05 -9.58 -5.42
CA SER A 387 -11.39 -9.13 -5.05
C SER A 387 -11.62 -7.63 -5.10
N THR A 388 -10.58 -6.81 -4.92
CA THR A 388 -10.79 -5.37 -4.79
C THR A 388 -10.94 -4.72 -6.17
N ASN A 389 -12.17 -4.40 -6.56
CA ASN A 389 -12.46 -3.72 -7.82
C ASN A 389 -12.62 -2.20 -7.60
N TYR A 390 -11.69 -1.43 -8.17
CA TYR A 390 -11.70 0.03 -8.17
C TYR A 390 -12.23 0.64 -9.48
N GLY A 391 -12.78 -0.17 -10.39
CA GLY A 391 -13.30 0.29 -11.68
C GLY A 391 -14.72 0.86 -11.61
N PRO A 392 -15.18 1.54 -12.69
CA PRO A 392 -16.49 2.19 -12.77
C PRO A 392 -17.72 1.30 -12.52
N SER A 393 -17.59 -0.02 -12.68
CA SER A 393 -18.67 -0.98 -12.40
C SER A 393 -18.77 -1.41 -10.93
N SER A 394 -17.82 -0.98 -10.09
CA SER A 394 -17.78 -1.29 -8.67
C SER A 394 -18.85 -0.52 -7.89
N HIS A 395 -19.43 -1.14 -6.86
CA HIS A 395 -20.32 -0.46 -5.93
C HIS A 395 -19.61 0.68 -5.16
N ASN A 396 -18.28 0.65 -5.08
CA ASN A 396 -17.50 1.70 -4.42
C ASN A 396 -17.29 2.93 -5.32
N TRP A 397 -17.49 2.83 -6.65
CA TRP A 397 -17.14 3.88 -7.60
C TRP A 397 -17.76 5.25 -7.29
N PRO A 398 -19.05 5.38 -6.93
CA PRO A 398 -19.65 6.68 -6.61
C PRO A 398 -18.98 7.41 -5.42
N HIS A 399 -18.36 6.66 -4.52
CA HIS A 399 -17.76 7.18 -3.28
C HIS A 399 -16.23 7.08 -3.28
N LEU A 400 -15.62 6.48 -4.31
CA LEU A 400 -14.18 6.39 -4.48
C LEU A 400 -13.47 7.75 -4.43
N PRO A 401 -14.05 8.86 -4.93
CA PRO A 401 -13.45 10.19 -4.76
C PRO A 401 -13.17 10.57 -3.30
N LEU A 402 -14.04 10.16 -2.35
CA LEU A 402 -13.86 10.45 -0.93
C LEU A 402 -12.63 9.74 -0.35
N LEU A 403 -12.44 8.47 -0.72
CA LEU A 403 -11.23 7.72 -0.36
C LEU A 403 -10.00 8.35 -1.01
N ASN A 404 -10.08 8.73 -2.29
CA ASN A 404 -8.97 9.32 -3.02
C ASN A 404 -8.54 10.68 -2.44
N GLU A 405 -9.48 11.51 -2.01
CA GLU A 405 -9.20 12.76 -1.30
C GLU A 405 -8.50 12.51 0.04
N TYR A 406 -8.99 11.56 0.83
CA TYR A 406 -8.37 11.15 2.09
C TYR A 406 -6.90 10.72 1.86
N VAL A 407 -6.67 9.81 0.91
CA VAL A 407 -5.32 9.36 0.55
C VAL A 407 -4.48 10.52 0.05
N THR A 408 -5.06 11.42 -0.75
CA THR A 408 -4.35 12.60 -1.27
C THR A 408 -3.84 13.52 -0.16
N ARG A 409 -4.68 13.81 0.83
CA ARG A 409 -4.33 14.64 1.99
C ARG A 409 -3.23 14.01 2.83
N CYS A 410 -3.30 12.69 3.05
CA CYS A 410 -2.27 11.92 3.76
C CYS A 410 -0.94 11.92 3.01
N GLN A 411 -0.93 11.50 1.75
CA GLN A 411 0.29 11.40 0.96
C GLN A 411 0.96 12.75 0.72
N THR A 412 0.19 13.83 0.55
CA THR A 412 0.74 15.20 0.45
C THR A 412 1.65 15.51 1.64
N ARG A 413 1.20 15.19 2.87
CA ARG A 413 1.96 15.43 4.11
C ARG A 413 3.13 14.45 4.26
N LEU A 414 2.90 13.16 3.98
CA LEU A 414 3.93 12.13 4.10
C LEU A 414 5.07 12.29 3.08
N GLN A 415 4.78 12.81 1.88
CA GLN A 415 5.77 13.09 0.84
C GLN A 415 6.53 14.41 1.08
N ALA A 416 5.92 15.37 1.78
CA ALA A 416 6.55 16.65 2.16
C ALA A 416 7.49 16.56 3.38
N THR A 417 7.66 15.37 3.96
CA THR A 417 8.45 15.16 5.18
C THR A 417 9.54 14.11 5.00
N THR A 418 10.55 14.14 5.87
CA THR A 418 11.63 13.14 5.93
C THR A 418 11.48 12.22 7.14
N PRO A 419 12.07 11.01 7.15
CA PRO A 419 11.98 10.11 8.29
C PRO A 419 12.58 10.70 9.57
N ASP A 420 12.01 10.38 10.74
CA ASP A 420 12.48 10.81 12.06
C ASP A 420 12.62 9.61 13.02
N ASN A 421 13.34 8.58 12.56
CA ASN A 421 13.60 7.35 13.30
C ASN A 421 14.91 7.46 14.09
N ASP A 422 14.89 7.12 15.38
CA ASP A 422 16.11 7.20 16.23
C ASP A 422 16.96 5.92 16.17
N LEU A 423 16.38 4.79 15.76
CA LEU A 423 17.01 3.48 15.82
C LEU A 423 17.23 2.89 14.43
N LEU A 424 18.36 2.21 14.27
CA LEU A 424 18.64 1.39 13.11
C LEU A 424 18.83 -0.06 13.57
N VAL A 425 18.02 -1.00 13.09
CA VAL A 425 18.08 -2.41 13.51
C VAL A 425 18.79 -3.23 12.44
N TYR A 426 19.90 -3.86 12.79
CA TYR A 426 20.63 -4.76 11.90
C TYR A 426 19.77 -5.99 11.58
N PHE A 427 19.63 -6.31 10.29
CA PHE A 427 18.93 -7.49 9.82
C PHE A 427 19.91 -8.66 9.62
N PRO A 428 19.97 -9.64 10.53
CA PRO A 428 20.94 -10.74 10.49
C PRO A 428 20.49 -11.85 9.52
N ILE A 429 20.47 -11.55 8.22
CA ILE A 429 19.95 -12.49 7.20
C ILE A 429 20.75 -13.81 7.14
N HIS A 430 22.01 -13.80 7.57
CA HIS A 430 22.87 -14.99 7.62
C HIS A 430 22.35 -16.08 8.57
N ASP A 431 21.58 -15.72 9.60
CA ASP A 431 20.90 -16.69 10.48
C ASP A 431 19.75 -17.41 9.79
N LEU A 432 19.13 -16.76 8.79
CA LEU A 432 18.13 -17.41 7.96
C LEU A 432 18.82 -18.35 6.98
N TRP A 433 19.86 -17.86 6.30
CA TRP A 433 20.62 -18.63 5.32
C TRP A 433 21.41 -19.82 5.89
N SER A 434 21.70 -19.84 7.20
CA SER A 434 22.29 -21.01 7.84
C SER A 434 21.31 -22.18 8.00
N LYS A 435 20.01 -21.88 8.00
CA LYS A 435 18.94 -22.87 8.20
C LYS A 435 18.46 -23.46 6.88
N ARG A 436 17.86 -24.65 6.96
CA ARG A 436 17.19 -25.26 5.80
C ARG A 436 15.94 -24.45 5.46
N SER A 437 15.78 -24.10 4.18
CA SER A 437 14.52 -23.53 3.70
C SER A 437 13.46 -24.63 3.52
N PRO A 438 12.21 -24.40 3.96
CA PRO A 438 11.09 -25.28 3.65
C PRO A 438 10.56 -25.10 2.21
N SER A 439 10.94 -24.02 1.51
CA SER A 439 10.42 -23.72 0.16
C SER A 439 11.04 -24.60 -0.93
N ALA A 440 10.35 -24.70 -2.06
CA ALA A 440 10.82 -25.41 -3.24
C ALA A 440 12.21 -24.91 -3.70
N GLY A 441 13.07 -25.81 -4.13
CA GLY A 441 14.45 -25.48 -4.54
C GLY A 441 15.40 -25.17 -3.38
N GLY A 442 14.96 -25.28 -2.12
CA GLY A 442 15.80 -25.12 -0.94
C GLY A 442 16.28 -23.69 -0.72
N VAL A 443 15.58 -22.68 -1.24
CA VAL A 443 15.87 -21.25 -1.10
C VAL A 443 14.84 -20.55 -0.21
N HIS A 444 15.25 -19.58 0.60
CA HIS A 444 14.34 -18.87 1.52
C HIS A 444 13.57 -17.78 0.76
N LEU A 445 12.30 -18.00 0.44
CA LEU A 445 11.46 -16.99 -0.23
C LEU A 445 10.87 -16.05 0.83
N LEU A 446 11.22 -14.75 0.75
CA LEU A 446 10.86 -13.76 1.78
C LEU A 446 9.52 -13.09 1.46
N GLU A 447 8.42 -13.83 1.67
CA GLU A 447 7.05 -13.39 1.41
C GLU A 447 6.55 -12.32 2.40
N VAL A 448 5.65 -11.44 1.96
CA VAL A 448 5.10 -10.33 2.78
C VAL A 448 3.84 -10.66 3.57
N HIS A 449 3.12 -11.72 3.17
CA HIS A 449 1.84 -12.10 3.76
C HIS A 449 1.92 -13.31 4.71
N HIS A 450 3.01 -14.08 4.66
CA HIS A 450 3.30 -15.20 5.60
C HIS A 450 4.54 -14.91 6.47
N VAL A 451 4.57 -13.71 7.05
CA VAL A 451 5.70 -13.27 7.91
C VAL A 451 5.84 -14.08 9.20
N ASP A 452 4.77 -14.73 9.63
CA ASP A 452 4.71 -15.69 10.74
C ASP A 452 5.61 -16.90 10.49
N ARG A 453 5.89 -17.24 9.23
CA ARG A 453 6.69 -18.41 8.86
C ARG A 453 8.19 -18.15 8.88
N TRP A 454 8.63 -16.89 8.80
CA TRP A 454 10.05 -16.56 8.68
C TRP A 454 10.48 -15.34 9.50
N LEU A 455 9.78 -14.20 9.39
CA LEU A 455 10.21 -12.94 9.98
C LEU A 455 9.90 -12.87 11.48
N LEU A 456 8.64 -13.06 11.88
CA LEU A 456 8.18 -12.92 13.26
C LEU A 456 8.84 -13.92 14.23
N PRO A 457 9.14 -15.17 13.83
CA PRO A 457 9.86 -16.11 14.69
C PRO A 457 11.31 -15.73 14.98
N MET A 458 11.97 -14.97 14.09
CA MET A 458 13.38 -14.58 14.26
C MET A 458 13.56 -13.66 15.48
N PRO A 459 14.73 -13.72 16.17
CA PRO A 459 15.07 -12.73 17.20
C PRO A 459 14.97 -11.29 16.70
N PHE A 460 15.32 -11.05 15.44
CA PHE A 460 15.10 -9.78 14.74
C PHE A 460 13.62 -9.37 14.72
N GLY A 461 12.72 -10.24 14.25
CA GLY A 461 11.29 -9.95 14.17
C GLY A 461 10.68 -9.68 15.56
N LYS A 462 11.02 -10.50 16.55
CA LYS A 462 10.58 -10.33 17.95
C LYS A 462 11.03 -9.00 18.55
N LEU A 463 12.28 -8.62 18.31
CA LEU A 463 12.80 -7.31 18.75
C LEU A 463 12.04 -6.17 18.07
N CYS A 464 11.91 -6.21 16.74
CA CYS A 464 11.21 -5.18 15.97
C CYS A 464 9.75 -5.03 16.39
N ASP A 465 9.06 -6.13 16.67
CA ASP A 465 7.67 -6.08 17.15
C ASP A 465 7.58 -5.49 18.56
N SER A 466 8.48 -5.89 19.45
CA SER A 466 8.57 -5.32 20.81
C SER A 466 8.86 -3.82 20.78
N LEU A 467 9.75 -3.36 19.89
CA LEU A 467 10.05 -1.95 19.70
C LEU A 467 8.83 -1.18 19.21
N ARG A 468 8.11 -1.73 18.23
CA ARG A 468 6.89 -1.14 17.67
C ARG A 468 5.81 -0.98 18.75
N LEU A 469 5.55 -2.04 19.51
CA LEU A 469 4.55 -2.04 20.59
C LEU A 469 4.93 -1.12 21.77
N ALA A 470 6.22 -0.91 22.02
CA ALA A 470 6.72 0.00 23.05
C ALA A 470 6.90 1.46 22.59
N GLY A 471 6.57 1.76 21.33
CA GLY A 471 6.58 3.11 20.78
C GLY A 471 7.94 3.62 20.31
N TYR A 472 8.88 2.74 20.02
CA TYR A 472 10.14 3.11 19.38
C TYR A 472 10.02 3.09 17.86
N SER A 473 10.53 4.13 17.20
CA SER A 473 10.57 4.22 15.74
C SER A 473 11.94 3.82 15.21
N PHE A 474 11.98 2.97 14.19
CA PHE A 474 13.21 2.39 13.67
C PHE A 474 13.15 2.17 12.15
N ASP A 475 14.31 2.02 11.52
CA ASP A 475 14.47 1.41 10.19
C ASP A 475 15.41 0.20 10.28
N TYR A 476 15.42 -0.64 9.25
CA TYR A 476 16.32 -1.79 9.14
C TYR A 476 17.61 -1.43 8.40
N VAL A 477 18.69 -2.17 8.64
CA VAL A 477 19.93 -2.04 7.87
C VAL A 477 20.51 -3.40 7.51
N SER A 478 20.91 -3.55 6.25
CA SER A 478 21.69 -4.70 5.74
C SER A 478 23.18 -4.51 5.99
N ASP A 479 23.96 -5.59 5.87
CA ASP A 479 25.42 -5.54 5.90
C ASP A 479 25.98 -4.49 4.93
N SER A 480 25.54 -4.51 3.66
CA SER A 480 25.99 -3.59 2.61
C SER A 480 25.75 -2.11 2.96
N LEU A 481 24.55 -1.76 3.47
CA LEU A 481 24.25 -0.38 3.84
C LEU A 481 24.93 0.03 5.16
N LEU A 482 25.18 -0.91 6.08
CA LEU A 482 25.92 -0.68 7.32
C LEU A 482 27.37 -0.25 7.03
N HIS A 483 28.02 -0.88 6.04
CA HIS A 483 29.35 -0.48 5.58
C HIS A 483 29.40 0.95 5.01
N ARG A 484 28.28 1.46 4.52
CA ARG A 484 28.16 2.81 3.95
C ARG A 484 27.77 3.89 4.96
N LEU A 485 27.58 3.53 6.23
CA LEU A 485 27.24 4.52 7.26
C LEU A 485 28.38 5.52 7.45
N MET A 486 28.03 6.79 7.64
CA MET A 486 28.93 7.87 8.01
C MET A 486 28.53 8.37 9.39
N VAL A 487 29.52 8.73 10.20
CA VAL A 487 29.33 9.23 11.56
C VAL A 487 29.31 10.76 11.56
N GLY A 488 28.23 11.33 12.08
CA GLY A 488 28.06 12.76 12.28
C GLY A 488 28.76 13.27 13.53
N LYS A 489 28.74 14.59 13.73
CA LYS A 489 29.48 15.26 14.82
C LYS A 489 28.99 14.88 16.21
N SER A 490 27.72 14.45 16.35
CA SER A 490 27.12 14.04 17.62
C SER A 490 27.03 12.52 17.78
N GLY A 491 27.78 11.75 16.97
CA GLY A 491 27.77 10.29 16.98
C GLY A 491 26.55 9.66 16.29
N GLU A 492 25.70 10.47 15.65
CA GLU A 492 24.59 9.98 14.83
C GLU A 492 25.09 9.37 13.52
N VAL A 493 24.38 8.39 12.98
CA VAL A 493 24.75 7.74 11.71
C VAL A 493 23.78 8.08 10.59
N THR A 494 24.32 8.19 9.38
CA THR A 494 23.57 8.36 8.13
C THR A 494 24.22 7.53 7.04
N VAL A 495 23.49 7.03 6.05
CA VAL A 495 24.12 6.36 4.90
C VAL A 495 24.81 7.40 4.02
N GLY A 496 25.99 7.08 3.47
CA GLY A 496 26.72 7.93 2.52
C GLY A 496 25.92 8.25 1.25
N GLY A 497 26.10 9.44 0.68
CA GLY A 497 25.41 9.94 -0.53
C GLY A 497 24.92 11.38 -0.40
N ALA A 498 24.45 11.99 -1.50
CA ALA A 498 24.13 13.42 -1.55
C ALA A 498 22.72 13.82 -1.07
N SER A 499 21.78 12.89 -0.93
CA SER A 499 20.38 13.24 -0.60
C SER A 499 20.24 13.85 0.80
N ALA A 500 19.67 15.05 0.90
CA ALA A 500 19.36 15.68 2.19
C ALA A 500 18.18 15.01 2.93
N ARG A 501 17.45 14.09 2.27
CA ARG A 501 16.25 13.43 2.81
C ARG A 501 16.54 12.17 3.63
N LYS A 502 17.81 11.76 3.72
CA LYS A 502 18.23 10.52 4.40
C LYS A 502 17.91 10.56 5.89
N GLY A 503 17.50 9.42 6.44
CA GLY A 503 17.33 9.21 7.86
C GLY A 503 18.63 9.43 8.65
N LYS A 504 18.49 9.91 9.89
CA LYS A 504 19.59 10.08 10.85
C LYS A 504 19.27 9.29 12.11
N TYR A 505 20.18 8.42 12.53
CA TYR A 505 19.92 7.46 13.61
C TYR A 505 20.89 7.68 14.76
N ARG A 506 20.41 7.53 15.99
CA ARG A 506 21.19 7.73 17.23
C ARG A 506 21.86 6.46 17.74
N ALA A 507 21.32 5.29 17.39
CA ALA A 507 21.86 4.01 17.81
C ALA A 507 21.62 2.92 16.77
N ILE A 508 22.53 1.96 16.74
CA ILE A 508 22.41 0.71 15.98
C ILE A 508 22.07 -0.41 16.96
N LEU A 509 20.98 -1.13 16.72
CA LEU A 509 20.60 -2.30 17.48
C LEU A 509 21.03 -3.55 16.72
N VAL A 510 21.74 -4.44 17.41
CA VAL A 510 22.11 -5.76 16.91
C VAL A 510 21.29 -6.78 17.70
N PRO A 511 20.26 -7.40 17.11
CA PRO A 511 19.51 -8.47 17.78
C PRO A 511 20.42 -9.67 18.06
N PRO A 512 19.97 -10.65 18.86
CA PRO A 512 20.64 -11.94 18.93
C PRO A 512 20.83 -12.50 17.53
N ALA A 513 22.09 -12.68 17.14
CA ALA A 513 22.50 -13.16 15.84
C ALA A 513 23.63 -14.17 16.02
N GLU A 514 23.47 -15.35 15.47
CA GLU A 514 24.48 -16.42 15.55
C GLU A 514 25.59 -16.20 14.52
N PHE A 515 25.21 -15.73 13.33
CA PHE A 515 26.12 -15.52 12.21
C PHE A 515 26.12 -14.05 11.80
N ILE A 516 27.17 -13.33 12.17
CA ILE A 516 27.47 -11.98 11.68
C ILE A 516 28.76 -12.06 10.84
N PRO A 517 28.77 -11.57 9.60
CA PRO A 517 29.99 -11.52 8.80
C PRO A 517 31.11 -10.79 9.51
N GLU A 518 32.34 -11.28 9.38
CA GLU A 518 33.51 -10.69 10.05
C GLU A 518 33.70 -9.22 9.69
N GLN A 519 33.47 -8.85 8.43
CA GLN A 519 33.54 -7.46 7.97
C GLN A 519 32.46 -6.59 8.65
N THR A 520 31.23 -7.09 8.78
CA THR A 520 30.15 -6.41 9.50
C THR A 520 30.49 -6.24 10.98
N ARG A 521 31.04 -7.27 11.62
CA ARG A 521 31.49 -7.22 13.02
C ARG A 521 32.60 -6.19 13.22
N GLN A 522 33.60 -6.18 12.35
CA GLN A 522 34.67 -5.18 12.35
C GLN A 522 34.13 -3.77 12.14
N ARG A 523 33.17 -3.62 11.23
CA ARG A 523 32.54 -2.33 10.96
C ARG A 523 31.74 -1.82 12.15
N LEU A 524 30.96 -2.68 12.80
CA LEU A 524 30.25 -2.34 14.04
C LEU A 524 31.24 -1.89 15.14
N ALA A 525 32.33 -2.64 15.32
CA ALA A 525 33.39 -2.26 16.28
C ALA A 525 34.06 -0.92 15.92
N GLN A 526 34.29 -0.65 14.64
CA GLN A 526 34.81 0.62 14.16
C GLN A 526 33.83 1.77 14.45
N LEU A 527 32.54 1.59 14.18
CA LEU A 527 31.51 2.59 14.46
C LEU A 527 31.46 2.90 15.96
N THR A 528 31.56 1.89 16.84
CA THR A 528 31.68 2.08 18.29
C THR A 528 32.88 2.94 18.67
N ARG A 529 34.07 2.69 18.09
CA ARG A 529 35.28 3.51 18.33
C ARG A 529 35.12 4.95 17.85
N LEU A 530 34.28 5.18 16.84
CA LEU A 530 33.93 6.51 16.33
C LEU A 530 32.81 7.20 17.13
N GLY A 531 32.38 6.62 18.25
CA GLY A 531 31.38 7.21 19.15
C GLY A 531 29.92 6.86 18.81
N VAL A 532 29.69 5.97 17.84
CA VAL A 532 28.33 5.48 17.55
C VAL A 532 27.88 4.52 18.64
N ARG A 533 26.65 4.69 19.10
CA ARG A 533 26.04 3.79 20.07
C ARG A 533 25.56 2.50 19.38
N VAL A 534 26.36 1.43 19.48
CA VAL A 534 25.98 0.08 19.06
C VAL A 534 25.53 -0.73 20.27
N ILE A 535 24.31 -1.28 20.23
CA ILE A 535 23.69 -2.00 21.35
C ILE A 535 23.38 -3.42 20.90
N TYR A 536 24.11 -4.38 21.46
CA TYR A 536 23.88 -5.81 21.25
C TYR A 536 22.81 -6.32 22.21
N ASN A 537 21.93 -7.19 21.72
CA ASN A 537 20.87 -7.84 22.49
C ASN A 537 20.04 -6.82 23.29
N ALA A 538 19.71 -5.70 22.62
CA ALA A 538 18.97 -4.60 23.23
C ALA A 538 17.63 -5.08 23.80
N ASN A 539 17.28 -4.55 24.97
CA ASN A 539 15.96 -4.71 25.58
C ASN A 539 15.35 -3.33 25.89
N LEU A 540 14.04 -3.29 26.10
CA LEU A 540 13.31 -2.04 26.30
C LEU A 540 13.82 -1.22 27.50
N PRO A 541 14.14 -1.82 28.68
CA PRO A 541 14.71 -1.07 29.80
C PRO A 541 16.02 -0.37 29.46
N LYS A 542 16.91 -1.04 28.71
CA LYS A 542 18.19 -0.45 28.31
C LYS A 542 17.99 0.76 27.39
N LEU A 543 17.04 0.69 26.46
CA LEU A 543 16.74 1.81 25.55
C LEU A 543 16.16 3.02 26.31
N ALA A 544 15.32 2.77 27.31
CA ALA A 544 14.77 3.80 28.17
C ALA A 544 15.87 4.50 29.00
N GLN A 545 16.77 3.74 29.62
CA GLN A 545 17.94 4.29 30.35
C GLN A 545 18.85 5.15 29.46
N LEU A 546 18.92 4.81 28.18
CA LEU A 546 19.72 5.50 27.18
C LEU A 546 19.05 6.76 26.61
N GLY A 547 17.83 7.08 27.07
CA GLY A 547 17.06 8.25 26.62
C GLY A 547 16.66 8.18 25.15
N ILE A 548 16.54 6.96 24.58
CA ILE A 548 16.00 6.82 23.23
C ILE A 548 14.53 7.21 23.26
N ARG A 549 14.16 8.14 22.38
CA ARG A 549 12.79 8.66 22.31
C ARG A 549 11.81 7.55 21.93
N ARG A 550 10.76 7.42 22.73
CA ARG A 550 9.61 6.56 22.50
C ARG A 550 8.31 7.37 22.60
N GLU A 551 7.22 6.83 22.06
CA GLU A 551 5.91 7.47 22.11
C GLU A 551 4.93 6.61 22.93
N GLU A 552 4.34 7.18 23.98
CA GLU A 552 3.38 6.49 24.87
C GLU A 552 2.15 5.96 24.10
N MET A 553 1.82 6.60 22.98
CA MET A 553 0.65 6.26 22.17
C MET A 553 0.60 4.79 21.73
N ALA A 554 1.75 4.15 21.49
CA ALA A 554 1.80 2.73 21.12
C ALA A 554 1.35 1.79 22.24
N GLU A 555 1.70 2.07 23.50
CA GLU A 555 1.29 1.25 24.65
C GLU A 555 -0.22 1.31 24.87
N ARG A 556 -0.83 2.43 24.47
CA ARG A 556 -2.28 2.63 24.42
C ARG A 556 -2.95 1.97 23.21
N GLY A 557 -2.17 1.38 22.31
CA GLY A 557 -2.65 0.71 21.10
C GLY A 557 -2.59 1.56 19.83
N LEU A 558 -2.16 2.81 19.86
CA LEU A 558 -2.14 3.61 18.63
C LEU A 558 -0.93 3.25 17.76
N SER A 559 -1.18 2.95 16.50
CA SER A 559 -0.14 2.81 15.49
C SER A 559 0.29 4.19 15.02
N PHE A 560 1.59 4.41 14.82
CA PHE A 560 2.07 5.70 14.35
C PHE A 560 3.34 5.57 13.51
N MET A 561 3.60 6.61 12.72
CA MET A 561 4.94 6.89 12.22
C MET A 561 5.35 8.31 12.57
N ARG A 562 6.66 8.52 12.68
CA ARG A 562 7.25 9.82 12.97
C ARG A 562 8.09 10.33 11.81
N LYS A 563 7.88 11.61 11.51
CA LYS A 563 8.43 12.34 10.38
C LYS A 563 8.97 13.67 10.87
N LYS A 564 9.96 14.19 10.15
CA LYS A 564 10.47 15.55 10.31
C LYS A 564 9.88 16.41 9.20
N GLY A 565 9.07 17.39 9.59
CA GLY A 565 8.53 18.41 8.70
C GLY A 565 9.31 19.71 8.76
N ALA A 566 8.89 20.68 7.96
CA ALA A 566 9.55 21.99 7.86
C ALA A 566 9.55 22.77 9.19
N THR A 567 8.52 22.59 10.02
CA THR A 567 8.31 23.38 11.25
C THR A 567 8.51 22.59 12.55
N GLY A 568 8.85 21.30 12.46
CA GLY A 568 9.05 20.45 13.63
C GLY A 568 8.77 18.96 13.35
N THR A 569 8.41 18.22 14.39
CA THR A 569 8.07 16.80 14.27
C THR A 569 6.62 16.64 13.83
N GLN A 570 6.37 15.73 12.91
CA GLN A 570 5.05 15.34 12.45
C GLN A 570 4.83 13.86 12.73
N TYR A 571 3.63 13.53 13.18
CA TYR A 571 3.16 12.17 13.38
C TYR A 571 2.01 11.92 12.43
N PHE A 572 1.96 10.74 11.83
CA PHE A 572 0.70 10.15 11.40
C PHE A 572 0.32 9.10 12.44
N VAL A 573 -0.90 9.18 12.97
CA VAL A 573 -1.39 8.31 14.05
C VAL A 573 -2.69 7.67 13.57
N ALA A 574 -2.79 6.35 13.68
CA ALA A 574 -3.96 5.57 13.30
C ALA A 574 -4.38 4.65 14.44
N ASN A 575 -5.66 4.63 14.75
CA ASN A 575 -6.22 3.71 15.72
C ASN A 575 -6.73 2.45 15.04
N LEU A 576 -5.84 1.48 14.86
CA LEU A 576 -6.14 0.19 14.23
C LEU A 576 -6.62 -0.88 15.23
N ASN A 577 -7.09 -0.47 16.42
CA ASN A 577 -7.64 -1.37 17.43
C ASN A 577 -8.74 -0.74 18.28
N ASN A 578 -9.18 -1.47 19.31
CA ASN A 578 -10.23 -1.07 20.25
C ASN A 578 -9.70 -0.76 21.66
N ARG A 579 -8.41 -0.44 21.82
CA ARG A 579 -7.82 -0.17 23.15
C ARG A 579 -7.80 1.30 23.53
N PHE A 580 -7.82 2.19 22.53
CA PHE A 580 -7.89 3.63 22.73
C PHE A 580 -9.20 4.17 22.14
N GLN A 581 -9.77 5.17 22.79
CA GLN A 581 -10.85 5.98 22.23
C GLN A 581 -10.54 7.46 22.39
N ARG A 582 -10.20 7.85 23.62
CA ARG A 582 -9.79 9.20 23.97
C ARG A 582 -8.91 9.23 25.21
N GLY A 583 -8.11 10.27 25.34
CA GLY A 583 -7.31 10.52 26.53
C GLY A 583 -6.11 11.43 26.28
N TRP A 584 -5.44 11.77 27.38
CA TRP A 584 -4.12 12.41 27.33
C TRP A 584 -3.06 11.45 26.82
N VAL A 585 -2.23 11.92 25.88
CA VAL A 585 -1.12 11.17 25.30
C VAL A 585 0.15 12.00 25.41
N THR A 586 1.17 11.48 26.08
CA THR A 586 2.49 12.13 26.14
C THR A 586 3.25 11.89 24.84
N LEU A 587 3.77 12.96 24.24
CA LEU A 587 4.62 12.89 23.06
C LEU A 587 6.09 12.89 23.48
N GLY A 588 6.93 12.14 22.76
CA GLY A 588 8.38 12.08 22.96
C GLY A 588 9.11 13.38 22.56
N THR A 589 8.38 14.44 22.22
CA THR A 589 8.89 15.76 21.89
C THR A 589 7.96 16.84 22.43
N SER A 590 8.53 17.95 22.89
CA SER A 590 7.79 19.08 23.46
C SER A 590 7.64 20.23 22.46
N GLY A 591 6.56 20.99 22.61
CA GLY A 591 6.24 22.14 21.78
C GLY A 591 4.72 22.31 21.63
N VAL A 592 4.32 23.24 20.78
CA VAL A 592 2.91 23.46 20.45
C VAL A 592 2.43 22.40 19.48
N VAL A 593 1.43 21.63 19.88
CA VAL A 593 0.81 20.56 19.11
C VAL A 593 -0.39 21.10 18.34
N GLY A 594 -0.37 20.92 17.02
CA GLY A 594 -1.54 21.06 16.15
C GLY A 594 -2.00 19.68 15.67
N ARG A 595 -3.30 19.54 15.44
CA ARG A 595 -3.95 18.33 14.92
C ARG A 595 -4.54 18.63 13.54
N TYR A 596 -4.34 17.72 12.59
CA TYR A 596 -4.96 17.77 11.28
C TYR A 596 -5.71 16.47 11.00
N GLU A 597 -6.97 16.59 10.63
CA GLU A 597 -7.87 15.48 10.30
C GLU A 597 -7.96 15.30 8.78
N PRO A 598 -7.28 14.29 8.20
CA PRO A 598 -7.31 14.07 6.75
C PRO A 598 -8.70 13.69 6.22
N LEU A 599 -9.59 13.16 7.08
CA LEU A 599 -10.95 12.80 6.67
C LEU A 599 -11.82 14.05 6.41
N THR A 600 -11.70 15.07 7.25
CA THR A 600 -12.52 16.30 7.21
C THR A 600 -11.78 17.54 6.69
N ASP A 601 -10.48 17.43 6.44
CA ASP A 601 -9.58 18.53 6.07
C ASP A 601 -9.49 19.66 7.11
N GLN A 602 -9.79 19.36 8.38
CA GLN A 602 -9.78 20.35 9.45
C GLN A 602 -8.44 20.37 10.18
N THR A 603 -8.01 21.56 10.60
CA THR A 603 -6.86 21.76 11.50
C THR A 603 -7.33 22.39 12.79
N THR A 604 -6.98 21.79 13.93
CA THR A 604 -7.32 22.28 15.26
C THR A 604 -6.08 22.34 16.16
N ILE A 605 -6.18 23.11 17.25
CA ILE A 605 -5.20 23.08 18.33
C ILE A 605 -5.87 22.32 19.48
N PRO A 606 -5.55 21.03 19.69
CA PRO A 606 -6.13 20.26 20.78
C PRO A 606 -5.69 20.81 22.15
N PRO A 607 -6.48 20.55 23.22
CA PRO A 607 -6.02 20.77 24.59
C PRO A 607 -4.67 20.10 24.81
N GLN A 608 -3.73 20.82 25.42
CA GLN A 608 -2.35 20.37 25.58
C GLN A 608 -1.73 20.98 26.84
N HIS A 609 -0.93 20.20 27.55
CA HIS A 609 -0.16 20.67 28.70
C HIS A 609 1.12 19.85 28.84
N ALA A 610 2.22 20.47 29.26
CA ALA A 610 3.45 19.78 29.70
C ALA A 610 3.89 18.59 28.80
N GLY A 611 3.89 18.73 27.47
CA GLY A 611 4.28 17.67 26.53
C GLY A 611 3.24 16.58 26.25
N ALA A 612 2.05 16.67 26.85
CA ALA A 612 0.89 15.83 26.58
C ALA A 612 -0.18 16.58 25.76
N VAL A 613 -0.93 15.81 24.97
CA VAL A 613 -2.03 16.30 24.13
C VAL A 613 -3.28 15.46 24.38
N TRP A 614 -4.44 16.12 24.45
CA TRP A 614 -5.72 15.42 24.46
C TRP A 614 -6.06 14.95 23.06
N LEU A 615 -6.26 13.64 22.92
CA LEU A 615 -6.56 13.00 21.65
C LEU A 615 -7.92 12.28 21.77
N ASP A 616 -8.88 12.64 20.93
CA ASP A 616 -10.12 11.89 20.70
C ASP A 616 -9.98 11.20 19.33
N LEU A 617 -9.56 9.94 19.36
CA LEU A 617 -9.22 9.14 18.17
C LEU A 617 -9.84 7.75 18.32
N PRO A 618 -11.15 7.60 18.06
CA PRO A 618 -11.85 6.33 18.17
C PRO A 618 -11.29 5.25 17.20
N PRO A 619 -11.58 3.97 17.43
CA PRO A 619 -11.19 2.87 16.53
C PRO A 619 -11.55 3.14 15.07
N GLY A 620 -10.61 2.96 14.14
CA GLY A 620 -10.74 3.26 12.71
C GLY A 620 -10.37 4.70 12.30
N ALA A 621 -10.25 5.62 13.26
CA ALA A 621 -9.85 6.99 13.01
C ALA A 621 -8.32 7.17 12.91
N SER A 622 -7.92 8.23 12.22
CA SER A 622 -6.51 8.53 11.92
C SER A 622 -6.30 10.04 11.79
N CYS A 623 -5.20 10.57 12.30
CA CYS A 623 -4.90 12.00 12.27
C CYS A 623 -3.41 12.28 12.07
N PHE A 624 -3.08 13.53 11.77
CA PHE A 624 -1.73 14.05 11.87
C PHE A 624 -1.58 14.92 13.12
N LEU A 625 -0.50 14.73 13.86
CA LEU A 625 -0.07 15.65 14.91
C LEU A 625 1.21 16.36 14.46
N THR A 626 1.29 17.68 14.61
CA THR A 626 2.51 18.44 14.33
C THR A 626 2.95 19.18 15.58
N VAL A 627 4.18 18.93 16.03
CA VAL A 627 4.78 19.59 17.19
C VAL A 627 5.77 20.63 16.70
N LYS A 628 5.43 21.91 16.88
CA LYS A 628 6.26 23.06 16.51
C LYS A 628 7.03 23.57 17.73
N LYS A 629 8.25 24.05 17.51
CA LYS A 629 9.02 24.74 18.56
C LYS A 629 8.27 26.00 19.00
N GLY A 630 8.08 26.15 20.30
CA GLY A 630 7.43 27.30 20.92
C GLY A 630 7.03 26.96 22.35
N GLU A 631 6.83 27.98 23.19
CA GLU A 631 6.27 27.80 24.52
C GLU A 631 4.85 27.27 24.41
N THR A 632 4.55 26.19 25.11
CA THR A 632 3.17 25.71 25.26
C THR A 632 2.38 26.79 25.98
N ARG A 633 1.46 27.44 25.27
CA ARG A 633 0.46 28.28 25.93
C ARG A 633 -0.38 27.36 26.82
N HIS A 634 -0.24 27.53 28.13
CA HIS A 634 -1.12 26.87 29.08
C HIS A 634 -2.55 27.36 28.80
N SER A 635 -3.46 26.49 28.34
CA SER A 635 -4.87 26.83 28.50
C SER A 635 -5.14 26.82 29.99
N SER A 636 -5.68 27.92 30.50
CA SER A 636 -6.03 28.12 31.91
C SER A 636 -7.16 27.19 32.40
N SER A 637 -7.59 26.21 31.59
CA SER A 637 -8.50 25.15 32.00
C SER A 637 -7.76 24.19 32.92
N GLN A 638 -7.81 24.49 34.22
CA GLN A 638 -7.43 23.61 35.30
C GLN A 638 -7.89 22.17 35.05
N LYS A 639 -6.97 21.21 35.21
CA LYS A 639 -7.19 19.84 35.72
C LYS A 639 -8.55 19.17 35.43
N ASN A 640 -9.05 19.15 34.19
CA ASN A 640 -10.00 18.12 33.81
C ASN A 640 -9.22 16.93 33.27
N GLU A 641 -8.85 16.00 34.16
CA GLU A 641 -8.18 14.74 33.80
C GLU A 641 -8.98 13.93 32.77
N LEU A 642 -10.30 14.15 32.71
CA LEU A 642 -11.25 13.46 31.84
C LEU A 642 -11.42 14.08 30.44
N GLY A 643 -10.84 15.24 30.15
CA GLY A 643 -11.05 15.99 28.89
C GLY A 643 -12.54 16.25 28.57
N PRO A 644 -12.87 16.76 27.38
CA PRO A 644 -14.27 16.92 26.97
C PRO A 644 -14.90 15.54 26.70
N ILE A 645 -15.80 15.10 27.59
CA ILE A 645 -16.65 13.93 27.37
C ILE A 645 -17.93 14.41 26.67
N PRO A 646 -18.25 13.89 25.48
CA PRO A 646 -19.46 14.29 24.78
C PRO A 646 -20.70 13.80 25.54
N ALA A 647 -21.70 14.68 25.69
CA ALA A 647 -23.04 14.25 26.08
C ALA A 647 -23.66 13.45 24.91
N VAL A 648 -24.22 12.29 25.22
CA VAL A 648 -24.77 11.36 24.21
C VAL A 648 -26.29 11.36 24.29
N THR A 649 -26.95 11.72 23.20
CA THR A 649 -28.41 11.66 23.06
C THR A 649 -28.77 10.66 21.97
N PRO A 650 -29.30 9.48 22.29
CA PRO A 650 -29.80 8.55 21.29
C PRO A 650 -31.02 9.14 20.56
N LEU A 651 -31.16 8.85 19.26
CA LEU A 651 -32.34 9.20 18.48
C LEU A 651 -33.23 7.95 18.34
N TYR A 652 -34.31 7.90 19.12
CA TYR A 652 -35.26 6.78 19.18
C TYR A 652 -36.57 7.05 18.43
N GLU A 653 -36.68 8.20 17.79
CA GLU A 653 -37.87 8.59 17.04
C GLU A 653 -38.12 7.65 15.85
N PRO A 654 -39.38 7.30 15.55
CA PRO A 654 -39.70 6.41 14.43
C PRO A 654 -39.13 6.92 13.11
N TRP A 655 -38.54 6.02 12.33
CA TRP A 655 -37.94 6.35 11.04
C TRP A 655 -38.89 6.03 9.90
N GLN A 656 -39.13 7.00 9.02
CA GLN A 656 -39.75 6.75 7.72
C GLN A 656 -38.68 6.27 6.74
N PHE A 657 -38.87 5.10 6.16
CA PHE A 657 -37.96 4.46 5.22
C PHE A 657 -38.59 4.30 3.84
N GLN A 658 -37.77 4.45 2.79
CA GLN A 658 -38.13 4.08 1.42
C GLN A 658 -36.91 3.62 0.62
N PHE A 659 -37.08 2.63 -0.26
CA PHE A 659 -36.12 2.40 -1.34
C PHE A 659 -36.20 3.55 -2.35
N VAL A 660 -35.05 3.98 -2.87
CA VAL A 660 -34.97 5.17 -3.77
C VAL A 660 -34.57 4.77 -5.18
N GLU A 661 -33.44 4.08 -5.31
CA GLU A 661 -32.84 3.74 -6.59
C GLU A 661 -32.02 2.46 -6.41
N GLY A 662 -32.20 1.47 -7.27
CA GLY A 662 -31.41 0.25 -7.18
C GLY A 662 -31.96 -0.88 -8.03
N VAL A 663 -31.31 -2.02 -7.90
CA VAL A 663 -31.63 -3.26 -8.61
C VAL A 663 -31.76 -4.43 -7.62
N PRO A 664 -32.83 -5.24 -7.69
CA PRO A 664 -34.06 -5.00 -8.46
C PRO A 664 -34.75 -3.69 -8.05
N ALA A 665 -35.58 -3.12 -8.93
CA ALA A 665 -36.31 -1.90 -8.63
C ALA A 665 -37.33 -2.17 -7.52
N LEU A 666 -37.18 -1.50 -6.38
CA LEU A 666 -38.07 -1.58 -5.23
C LEU A 666 -38.60 -0.19 -4.89
N THR A 667 -39.89 -0.11 -4.54
CA THR A 667 -40.57 1.14 -4.15
C THR A 667 -41.20 1.07 -2.76
N GLN A 668 -40.93 -0.01 -2.02
CA GLN A 668 -41.50 -0.25 -0.71
C GLN A 668 -41.12 0.88 0.27
N THR A 669 -42.11 1.31 1.05
CA THR A 669 -41.96 2.26 2.16
C THR A 669 -42.29 1.57 3.48
N ALA A 670 -41.64 1.97 4.57
CA ALA A 670 -41.91 1.41 5.90
C ALA A 670 -41.78 2.48 6.99
N SER A 671 -42.57 2.35 8.06
CA SER A 671 -42.36 3.07 9.32
C SER A 671 -41.63 2.13 10.28
N LEU A 672 -40.42 2.50 10.69
CA LEU A 672 -39.53 1.66 11.47
C LEU A 672 -39.43 2.19 12.91
N SER A 673 -39.95 1.42 13.86
CA SER A 673 -39.73 1.68 15.29
C SER A 673 -38.30 1.33 15.73
N ASN A 674 -37.64 0.43 15.00
CA ASN A 674 -36.25 0.07 15.19
C ASN A 674 -35.55 -0.01 13.82
N LEU A 675 -34.30 0.47 13.78
CA LEU A 675 -33.44 0.32 12.60
C LEU A 675 -33.04 -1.15 12.43
N VAL A 676 -33.23 -1.69 11.23
CA VAL A 676 -32.99 -3.09 10.89
C VAL A 676 -32.33 -3.22 9.52
N SER A 677 -31.76 -4.39 9.24
CA SER A 677 -31.24 -4.70 7.90
C SER A 677 -32.36 -4.70 6.85
N TRP A 678 -32.11 -4.13 5.67
CA TRP A 678 -33.07 -4.17 4.56
C TRP A 678 -33.48 -5.59 4.17
N THR A 679 -32.60 -6.56 4.37
CA THR A 679 -32.83 -7.97 4.05
C THR A 679 -33.98 -8.60 4.83
N THR A 680 -34.49 -7.93 5.88
CA THR A 680 -35.64 -8.39 6.67
C THR A 680 -36.93 -7.62 6.36
N LEU A 681 -36.91 -6.63 5.46
CA LEU A 681 -38.07 -5.80 5.14
C LEU A 681 -39.02 -6.45 4.12
N ALA A 682 -38.48 -7.27 3.22
CA ALA A 682 -39.20 -8.11 2.26
C ALA A 682 -38.24 -9.12 1.63
N ASP A 683 -38.76 -10.24 1.10
CA ASP A 683 -37.95 -11.27 0.44
C ASP A 683 -37.15 -10.72 -0.74
N SER A 684 -37.72 -9.81 -1.53
CA SER A 684 -37.05 -9.18 -2.66
C SER A 684 -35.94 -8.21 -2.23
N ALA A 685 -36.03 -7.61 -1.05
CA ALA A 685 -35.02 -6.72 -0.50
C ALA A 685 -33.73 -7.46 -0.14
N ALA A 686 -33.77 -8.78 0.05
CA ALA A 686 -32.58 -9.61 0.27
C ALA A 686 -31.63 -9.68 -0.94
N TYR A 687 -32.07 -9.20 -2.11
CA TYR A 687 -31.29 -9.15 -3.35
C TYR A 687 -31.00 -7.70 -3.82
N PHE A 688 -31.40 -6.71 -3.04
CA PHE A 688 -31.28 -5.30 -3.42
C PHE A 688 -29.83 -4.82 -3.39
N TRP A 689 -29.43 -4.09 -4.43
CA TRP A 689 -28.24 -3.24 -4.45
C TRP A 689 -28.68 -1.82 -4.88
N GLY A 690 -28.49 -0.84 -3.99
CA GLY A 690 -28.92 0.52 -4.25
C GLY A 690 -29.02 1.42 -3.01
N LYS A 691 -29.87 2.46 -3.12
CA LYS A 691 -30.20 3.47 -2.11
C LYS A 691 -31.44 3.10 -1.30
N GLY A 692 -31.32 3.21 0.02
CA GLY A 692 -32.44 3.35 0.94
C GLY A 692 -32.38 4.69 1.67
N ARG A 693 -33.49 5.40 1.77
CA ARG A 693 -33.58 6.70 2.46
C ARG A 693 -34.40 6.58 3.73
N TYR A 694 -33.86 7.18 4.78
CA TYR A 694 -34.43 7.26 6.11
C TYR A 694 -34.73 8.74 6.43
N LYS A 695 -35.86 9.00 7.05
CA LYS A 695 -36.26 10.32 7.56
C LYS A 695 -36.74 10.21 8.99
N THR A 696 -36.33 11.14 9.83
CA THR A 696 -36.87 11.31 11.18
C THR A 696 -36.80 12.76 11.60
N THR A 697 -37.38 13.08 12.74
CA THR A 697 -37.33 14.39 13.37
C THR A 697 -36.82 14.27 14.80
N PHE A 698 -36.04 15.23 15.27
CA PHE A 698 -35.61 15.26 16.68
C PHE A 698 -35.58 16.68 17.25
N ASN A 699 -35.66 16.76 18.57
CA ASN A 699 -35.54 18.00 19.34
C ASN A 699 -34.26 17.99 20.16
N LEU A 700 -33.72 19.16 20.44
CA LEU A 700 -32.62 19.35 21.38
C LEU A 700 -33.16 19.67 22.77
N ALA A 701 -32.46 19.24 23.81
CA ALA A 701 -32.83 19.54 25.19
C ALA A 701 -32.63 21.03 25.54
N GLU A 702 -31.65 21.67 24.89
CA GLU A 702 -31.23 23.05 25.14
C GLU A 702 -30.95 23.76 23.80
N PRO A 703 -31.04 25.10 23.74
CA PRO A 703 -30.61 25.87 22.58
C PRO A 703 -29.14 25.61 22.21
N VAL A 704 -28.83 25.71 20.93
CA VAL A 704 -27.47 25.52 20.41
C VAL A 704 -26.66 26.76 20.68
N GLU A 705 -25.59 26.62 21.45
CA GLU A 705 -24.62 27.69 21.67
C GLU A 705 -23.55 27.68 20.57
N PRO A 706 -23.11 28.85 20.05
CA PRO A 706 -22.11 28.92 18.98
C PRO A 706 -20.77 28.23 19.29
N THR A 707 -20.44 28.06 20.57
CA THR A 707 -19.19 27.42 21.02
C THR A 707 -19.29 25.89 21.10
N GLN A 708 -20.48 25.31 21.00
CA GLN A 708 -20.69 23.86 21.07
C GLN A 708 -20.35 23.19 19.74
N THR A 709 -19.83 21.96 19.79
CA THR A 709 -19.67 21.12 18.60
C THR A 709 -20.60 19.92 18.70
N TYR A 710 -21.35 19.64 17.63
CA TYR A 710 -22.23 18.49 17.56
C TYR A 710 -21.71 17.49 16.52
N GLN A 711 -21.80 16.20 16.83
CA GLN A 711 -21.53 15.12 15.87
C GLN A 711 -22.72 14.18 15.81
N LEU A 712 -23.02 13.67 14.62
CA LEU A 712 -23.95 12.59 14.39
C LEU A 712 -23.16 11.28 14.29
N ASP A 713 -23.38 10.35 15.21
CA ASP A 713 -22.87 8.98 15.18
C ASP A 713 -23.96 8.06 14.63
N LEU A 714 -23.72 7.48 13.46
CA LEU A 714 -24.70 6.64 12.78
C LEU A 714 -24.72 5.19 13.27
N GLY A 715 -23.78 4.79 14.14
CA GLY A 715 -23.64 3.41 14.57
C GLY A 715 -23.24 2.48 13.42
N ASP A 716 -24.00 1.39 13.22
CA ASP A 716 -23.76 0.43 12.16
C ASP A 716 -24.42 0.87 10.84
N VAL A 717 -23.58 1.22 9.85
CA VAL A 717 -23.97 1.59 8.48
C VAL A 717 -23.46 0.53 7.52
N ARG A 718 -24.31 0.06 6.61
CA ARG A 718 -24.02 -0.97 5.60
C ARG A 718 -24.28 -0.43 4.19
N GLU A 719 -23.37 0.32 3.59
CA GLU A 719 -21.97 0.60 3.99
C GLU A 719 -21.54 2.08 3.87
N VAL A 720 -22.31 2.94 3.18
CA VAL A 720 -22.03 4.39 3.05
C VAL A 720 -23.30 5.19 3.26
N ALA A 721 -23.25 6.30 4.00
CA ALA A 721 -24.42 7.13 4.32
C ALA A 721 -24.21 8.61 3.99
N GLU A 722 -25.07 9.17 3.15
CA GLU A 722 -25.20 10.60 2.90
C GLU A 722 -26.20 11.22 3.88
N VAL A 723 -25.83 12.32 4.53
CA VAL A 723 -26.64 12.96 5.57
C VAL A 723 -27.04 14.37 5.17
N ARG A 724 -28.32 14.69 5.36
CA ARG A 724 -28.88 16.04 5.26
C ARG A 724 -29.63 16.39 6.54
N LEU A 725 -29.49 17.63 6.97
CA LEU A 725 -30.15 18.19 8.15
C LEU A 725 -30.88 19.46 7.73
N ASN A 726 -32.19 19.52 8.00
CA ASN A 726 -33.04 20.67 7.66
C ASN A 726 -32.92 21.09 6.18
N GLY A 727 -32.83 20.09 5.28
CA GLY A 727 -32.68 20.26 3.84
C GLY A 727 -31.25 20.57 3.37
N GLN A 728 -30.31 20.84 4.27
CA GLN A 728 -28.92 21.17 3.96
C GLN A 728 -28.03 19.91 3.99
N THR A 729 -27.08 19.80 3.06
CA THR A 729 -26.11 18.70 3.04
C THR A 729 -25.12 18.84 4.19
N VAL A 730 -24.95 17.76 4.96
CA VAL A 730 -23.95 17.67 6.04
C VAL A 730 -22.67 17.03 5.50
N GLY A 731 -22.78 15.87 4.86
CA GLY A 731 -21.64 15.13 4.32
C GLY A 731 -21.96 13.65 4.11
N THR A 732 -20.91 12.87 3.84
CA THR A 732 -21.01 11.43 3.58
C THR A 732 -20.12 10.65 4.54
N ALA A 733 -20.71 9.76 5.33
CA ALA A 733 -20.01 8.84 6.21
C ALA A 733 -19.69 7.55 5.45
N TRP A 734 -18.41 7.30 5.16
CA TRP A 734 -17.95 6.19 4.31
C TRP A 734 -16.89 5.29 4.97
N SER A 735 -16.43 5.64 6.16
CA SER A 735 -15.44 4.88 6.93
C SER A 735 -15.82 4.79 8.40
N ILE A 736 -15.24 3.83 9.10
CA ILE A 736 -15.45 3.64 10.55
C ILE A 736 -14.55 4.62 11.33
N PRO A 737 -15.08 5.26 12.39
CA PRO A 737 -16.50 5.26 12.79
C PRO A 737 -17.33 6.15 11.87
N PHE A 738 -18.59 5.75 11.63
CA PHE A 738 -19.53 6.50 10.78
C PHE A 738 -20.07 7.75 11.49
N ARG A 739 -19.18 8.74 11.64
CA ARG A 739 -19.46 10.01 12.33
C ARG A 739 -19.31 11.20 11.39
N LEU A 740 -20.21 12.17 11.54
CA LEU A 740 -20.14 13.45 10.84
C LEU A 740 -20.32 14.59 11.82
N GLU A 741 -19.53 15.66 11.67
CA GLU A 741 -19.77 16.91 12.39
C GLU A 741 -21.04 17.58 11.84
N LEU A 742 -21.91 18.04 12.73
CA LEU A 742 -23.10 18.80 12.40
C LEU A 742 -22.79 20.30 12.52
N PRO A 743 -22.90 21.08 11.44
CA PRO A 743 -22.79 22.54 11.53
C PRO A 743 -23.85 23.09 12.48
N THR A 744 -23.45 23.77 13.55
CA THR A 744 -24.36 24.34 14.56
C THR A 744 -25.44 25.23 13.96
N LYS A 745 -25.11 26.01 12.92
CA LYS A 745 -26.05 26.85 12.15
C LYS A 745 -27.19 26.08 11.48
N PHE A 746 -27.08 24.76 11.32
CA PHE A 746 -28.14 23.93 10.76
C PHE A 746 -29.08 23.40 11.83
N LEU A 747 -28.67 23.38 13.09
CA LEU A 747 -29.46 22.85 14.19
C LEU A 747 -30.46 23.89 14.71
N LYS A 748 -31.64 23.40 15.09
CA LYS A 748 -32.72 24.15 15.74
C LYS A 748 -33.00 23.54 17.11
N LEU A 749 -33.68 24.28 17.99
CA LEU A 749 -34.13 23.72 19.27
C LEU A 749 -35.16 22.59 19.04
N THR A 750 -36.10 22.79 18.11
CA THR A 750 -37.17 21.85 17.80
C THR A 750 -37.27 21.59 16.30
N ASP A 751 -37.91 20.47 15.96
CA ASP A 751 -38.26 20.09 14.58
C ASP A 751 -37.05 20.03 13.63
N ASN A 752 -35.96 19.39 14.09
CA ASN A 752 -34.83 19.10 13.22
C ASN A 752 -35.16 17.93 12.31
N GLN A 753 -35.22 18.19 11.01
CA GLN A 753 -35.50 17.19 9.97
C GLN A 753 -34.20 16.50 9.55
N LEU A 754 -34.05 15.23 9.89
CA LEU A 754 -32.86 14.43 9.55
C LEU A 754 -33.20 13.48 8.40
N GLU A 755 -32.44 13.56 7.31
CA GLU A 755 -32.52 12.64 6.16
C GLU A 755 -31.18 11.92 5.99
N ILE A 756 -31.21 10.59 5.93
CA ILE A 756 -30.03 9.74 5.74
C ILE A 756 -30.30 8.83 4.54
N THR A 757 -29.47 8.92 3.50
CA THR A 757 -29.52 8.01 2.36
C THR A 757 -28.34 7.06 2.41
N VAL A 758 -28.61 5.76 2.54
CA VAL A 758 -27.59 4.71 2.65
C VAL A 758 -27.46 3.95 1.34
N TRP A 759 -26.23 3.59 1.01
CA TRP A 759 -25.83 2.72 -0.10
C TRP A 759 -25.27 1.40 0.43
N ASN A 760 -25.74 0.26 -0.08
CA ASN A 760 -25.17 -1.05 0.25
C ASN A 760 -24.22 -1.58 -0.82
N LEU A 761 -23.60 -2.73 -0.52
CA LEU A 761 -22.72 -3.44 -1.46
C LEU A 761 -23.51 -4.23 -2.50
N SER A 762 -22.85 -4.54 -3.62
CA SER A 762 -23.44 -5.32 -4.71
C SER A 762 -23.53 -6.83 -4.43
N ALA A 763 -23.06 -7.32 -3.27
CA ALA A 763 -23.08 -8.75 -2.92
C ALA A 763 -24.48 -9.38 -3.03
N ASN A 764 -25.49 -8.70 -2.49
CA ASN A 764 -26.87 -9.20 -2.50
C ASN A 764 -27.43 -9.33 -3.91
N TYR A 765 -27.17 -8.33 -4.77
CA TYR A 765 -27.59 -8.40 -6.17
C TYR A 765 -26.82 -9.46 -6.94
N MET A 766 -25.52 -9.67 -6.66
CA MET A 766 -24.76 -10.73 -7.31
C MET A 766 -25.35 -12.12 -7.04
N ARG A 767 -25.91 -12.38 -5.84
CA ARG A 767 -26.62 -13.64 -5.55
C ARG A 767 -27.76 -13.90 -6.53
N LEU A 768 -28.58 -12.88 -6.80
CA LEU A 768 -29.68 -12.95 -7.76
C LEU A 768 -29.14 -13.10 -9.18
N ARG A 769 -28.16 -12.26 -9.54
CA ARG A 769 -27.54 -12.24 -10.86
C ARG A 769 -26.93 -13.60 -11.20
N ASP A 770 -26.28 -14.26 -10.26
CA ASP A 770 -25.67 -15.56 -10.49
C ASP A 770 -26.69 -16.70 -10.53
N THR A 771 -27.75 -16.61 -9.73
CA THR A 771 -28.89 -17.55 -9.77
C THR A 771 -29.61 -17.53 -11.11
N GLN A 772 -29.80 -16.35 -11.69
CA GLN A 772 -30.48 -16.17 -12.99
C GLN A 772 -29.64 -16.63 -14.19
N LYS A 773 -28.33 -16.88 -13.98
CA LYS A 773 -27.34 -17.24 -15.02
C LYS A 773 -27.32 -16.36 -16.30
N PRO A 774 -27.52 -15.03 -16.31
CA PRO A 774 -27.34 -14.27 -17.53
C PRO A 774 -25.85 -14.25 -17.89
N ASP A 775 -25.48 -14.45 -19.15
CA ASP A 775 -24.10 -14.57 -19.62
C ASP A 775 -23.20 -13.40 -19.15
N TRP A 776 -22.56 -13.54 -17.98
CA TRP A 776 -21.64 -12.56 -17.39
C TRP A 776 -20.27 -13.13 -17.13
N LYS A 777 -20.16 -14.46 -17.04
CA LYS A 777 -18.92 -15.20 -16.80
C LYS A 777 -18.13 -15.39 -18.09
N HIS A 778 -17.83 -14.31 -18.80
CA HIS A 778 -17.04 -14.31 -20.04
C HIS A 778 -15.54 -14.40 -19.76
N PHE A 779 -15.16 -15.27 -18.85
CA PHE A 779 -13.86 -15.29 -18.21
C PHE A 779 -13.21 -16.65 -18.47
N TYR A 780 -11.90 -16.66 -18.76
CA TYR A 780 -11.14 -17.90 -18.53
C TYR A 780 -11.20 -18.20 -17.03
N ASP A 781 -11.18 -19.47 -16.63
CA ASP A 781 -11.43 -19.89 -15.23
C ASP A 781 -10.71 -19.02 -14.19
N ILE A 782 -9.48 -18.62 -14.50
CA ILE A 782 -8.60 -17.79 -13.69
C ILE A 782 -9.06 -16.33 -13.47
N ASN A 783 -10.09 -15.81 -14.15
CA ASN A 783 -10.57 -14.42 -14.04
C ASN A 783 -11.68 -14.26 -12.99
N MET A 784 -12.46 -15.31 -12.74
CA MET A 784 -13.57 -15.30 -11.77
C MET A 784 -13.64 -16.67 -11.10
N VAL A 785 -12.76 -16.87 -10.13
CA VAL A 785 -12.81 -17.99 -9.18
C VAL A 785 -13.33 -17.52 -7.83
N ASP A 786 -13.81 -18.46 -7.03
CA ASP A 786 -13.96 -18.24 -5.59
C ASP A 786 -12.60 -18.25 -4.87
N ILE A 787 -12.65 -17.99 -3.57
CA ILE A 787 -11.49 -18.01 -2.65
C ILE A 787 -10.79 -19.37 -2.56
N THR A 788 -11.34 -20.44 -3.15
CA THR A 788 -10.73 -21.78 -3.22
C THR A 788 -10.20 -22.12 -4.60
N TYR A 789 -10.13 -21.13 -5.49
CA TYR A 789 -9.78 -21.29 -6.90
C TYR A 789 -10.72 -22.24 -7.66
N ARG A 790 -11.97 -22.40 -7.18
CA ARG A 790 -13.04 -23.12 -7.89
C ARG A 790 -13.90 -22.13 -8.68
N PRO A 791 -14.72 -22.61 -9.65
CA PRO A 791 -15.65 -21.73 -10.36
C PRO A 791 -16.51 -20.93 -9.39
N PHE A 792 -16.51 -19.61 -9.54
CA PHE A 792 -17.25 -18.69 -8.69
C PHE A 792 -18.76 -19.01 -8.67
N ASP A 793 -19.36 -19.12 -7.47
CA ASP A 793 -20.80 -19.34 -7.27
C ASP A 793 -21.31 -18.47 -6.11
N ALA A 794 -21.96 -17.35 -6.44
CA ALA A 794 -22.56 -16.46 -5.46
C ALA A 794 -24.00 -16.86 -5.08
N SER A 795 -24.62 -17.80 -5.80
CA SER A 795 -26.03 -18.18 -5.56
C SER A 795 -26.25 -18.77 -4.15
N ARG A 796 -25.18 -19.28 -3.54
CA ARG A 796 -25.17 -19.92 -2.22
C ARG A 796 -24.84 -18.97 -1.07
N TRP A 797 -24.44 -17.73 -1.35
CA TRP A 797 -24.07 -16.81 -0.27
C TRP A 797 -25.29 -16.48 0.58
N PRO A 798 -25.12 -16.32 1.91
CA PRO A 798 -26.14 -15.71 2.74
C PRO A 798 -26.36 -14.24 2.30
N ALA A 799 -27.56 -13.71 2.57
CA ALA A 799 -27.82 -12.29 2.36
C ALA A 799 -26.93 -11.47 3.31
N MET A 800 -26.24 -10.47 2.76
CA MET A 800 -25.42 -9.55 3.55
C MET A 800 -26.30 -8.46 4.18
N PRO A 801 -26.10 -8.13 5.47
CA PRO A 801 -26.77 -7.01 6.10
C PRO A 801 -26.61 -5.72 5.30
N SER A 802 -27.66 -4.93 5.18
CA SER A 802 -27.70 -3.71 4.35
C SER A 802 -28.52 -2.61 5.02
N GLY A 803 -28.13 -1.35 4.83
CA GLY A 803 -28.85 -0.19 5.36
C GLY A 803 -28.28 0.44 6.62
N LEU A 804 -29.11 1.26 7.27
CA LEU A 804 -28.82 1.89 8.56
C LEU A 804 -29.34 0.97 9.68
N LEU A 805 -28.44 0.40 10.45
CA LEU A 805 -28.75 -0.52 11.56
C LEU A 805 -28.63 0.19 12.92
N GLY A 806 -27.91 1.31 12.98
CA GLY A 806 -27.84 2.16 14.16
C GLY A 806 -27.03 1.52 15.31
N PRO A 807 -27.27 1.97 16.56
CA PRO A 807 -28.14 3.08 16.93
C PRO A 807 -27.58 4.42 16.45
N VAL A 808 -28.47 5.35 16.07
CA VAL A 808 -28.11 6.72 15.72
C VAL A 808 -28.07 7.57 17.00
N ARG A 809 -27.03 8.38 17.16
CA ARG A 809 -26.79 9.20 18.36
C ARG A 809 -26.30 10.58 17.98
N LEU A 810 -26.72 11.57 18.74
CA LEU A 810 -26.13 12.91 18.75
C LEU A 810 -25.07 12.98 19.86
N LEU A 811 -23.87 13.44 19.53
CA LEU A 811 -22.77 13.65 20.46
C LEU A 811 -22.51 15.16 20.57
N ARG A 812 -22.72 15.74 21.75
CA ARG A 812 -22.41 17.15 22.03
C ARG A 812 -21.07 17.26 22.73
N VAL A 813 -20.07 17.83 22.07
CA VAL A 813 -18.73 18.10 22.61
C VAL A 813 -18.68 19.55 23.08
N ASN A 814 -18.35 19.75 24.36
CA ASN A 814 -18.20 21.05 25.00
C ASN A 814 -16.73 21.53 25.02
#